data_AF-A0A847S9I5-F1
#
_entry.id   AF-A0A847S9I5-F1
#
_cell.length_a   1.000
_cell.length_b   1.000
_cell.length_c   1.000
_cell.angle_alpha   90.00
_cell.angle_beta   90.00
_cell.angle_gamma   90.00
#
_symmetry.space_group_name_H-M   'P 1'
#
loop_
_entity.id
_entity.type
_entity.pdbx_description
1 polymer ?
#
loop_
_entity_poly.entity_id
_entity_poly.type
_entity_poly.pdbx_seq_one_letter_code
_entity_poly.pdbx_strand_id
1 'polypeptide(L)'
;MTASPAGIPTADQYDVLSLQEALTRFPQFEFDTEDWDDDDLDALEVVYLKGDYTLEGSWDEALDFSWWGRRFLLVEGNLRMNGGSNFSPWVTGDIHADVLSMDGTLQCMGTVHVRHYAYLYAEDDEVTRDGPSITLNTPYLFSWFYSVSDITLPKDTLVFLLADWDYSHDSDLPGTVIPWHDARFVLRDDLQYRVQEDWHDTALWPLTNIRDALMRGESILREGVTVAGIQTCKQAADAERMDDSRLAWLYYREAARQAPGYYPAAYNMGRRMEDVGADEQAFPYLERAAALYPAVQTYLLNEAAFEAIITACWLGQVERAGDMLDLYILHNQHYKMRRARAEVFLMTGYLEDAQRDLDAVLEKDENYGTALWLRGLVAWKQGKRDEAQAWQQRAMAQHKVYAASYETHHCAAFLRENKTTVDWESLVLDDVKPVQDEAWWLALLKGARDEAFRVPESMRTTAFLQALLEQQADDMAYLVSFFPAEAFTADLALQLVQQNGDCLVHIPPALHSLTLYQHARMHENSGFPLKSVPASLLSEAVCLLAVEHNATLEDVPEAFRTEAICRLAIVRRGGWQIEHVPAALQAEAMWVLAVAHSDTWRIKNKIPSRYTTPAMLQAALKLNKSFLHELPGSRFDAATYAVAESLYGQDADWADIVAQHRPEACMDDYDDFDEKCWLVFWDEASMLKKIRNGQGYRLSAYEIPESHFSEAIAEACFRAEPIHMGSIPARFITEKMCQSFISRYADELKDVPFAMRTADICEVALRDEFEQLDLVPVPVFAEVMARLYKRVPRNVERDTVALQYGRGLLMAPADPKAAVKVLSDLCSGKWLKQPPLDPEQELDEDEAQAEALRSHACYLLGYAWHLRGDTAQAETLRQRSGLSGPYSSFDPRQGQAQGDFDKRAFDRCMHEYDQLAEHESQRPLAWQAILQARRLLEESGNPNPTLWAYVLDRQRWISYELEDWETNTAVCEEAVARLGAVSLWAYLPEHNVIRAALRAALHRLGSATLEDVEDPTEAQVIEAVERIWQALKLVGPTEDKADTYHFYDAQLWNLDWLAERDPKWQATLRQAMKRVAEFDWEDYLYTDEALDMMRAYTAAE
;
A
#
# COMPACT_ATOMS: atom_id res chain seq x y z
N MET A 1 -56.96 -6.90 10.49
CA MET A 1 -57.40 -5.49 10.47
C MET A 1 -56.45 -4.76 9.55
N THR A 2 -56.99 -4.05 8.56
CA THR A 2 -56.26 -3.32 7.52
C THR A 2 -55.45 -2.17 8.15
N ALA A 3 -54.12 -2.30 8.19
CA ALA A 3 -53.24 -1.16 8.44
C ALA A 3 -53.11 -0.36 7.14
N SER A 4 -53.26 0.96 7.26
CA SER A 4 -53.15 1.95 6.18
C SER A 4 -51.77 1.86 5.48
N PRO A 5 -51.64 2.28 4.20
CA PRO A 5 -50.33 2.59 3.64
C PRO A 5 -49.82 3.83 4.39
N ALA A 6 -48.94 3.61 5.37
CA ALA A 6 -48.27 4.70 6.04
C ALA A 6 -47.18 5.18 5.10
N GLY A 7 -47.26 6.43 4.65
CA GLY A 7 -46.10 7.11 4.09
C GLY A 7 -44.98 7.20 5.13
N ILE A 8 -43.79 7.64 4.70
CA ILE A 8 -42.59 7.83 5.52
C ILE A 8 -42.99 8.31 6.93
N PRO A 9 -42.70 7.55 7.99
CA PRO A 9 -43.00 7.94 9.35
C PRO A 9 -42.30 9.27 9.66
N THR A 10 -43.03 10.23 10.22
CA THR A 10 -42.42 11.48 10.72
C THR A 10 -41.53 11.17 11.92
N ALA A 11 -40.51 12.00 12.21
CA ALA A 11 -39.57 11.80 13.34
C ALA A 11 -40.22 11.48 14.70
N ASP A 12 -41.50 11.85 14.90
CA ASP A 12 -42.30 11.53 16.09
C ASP A 12 -42.89 10.08 16.10
N GLN A 13 -42.61 9.23 15.10
CA GLN A 13 -43.27 7.93 14.88
C GLN A 13 -42.35 6.72 14.96
N TYR A 14 -41.06 6.91 15.23
CA TYR A 14 -40.08 5.85 15.45
C TYR A 14 -39.23 6.18 16.66
N ASP A 15 -38.71 5.14 17.33
CA ASP A 15 -37.76 5.33 18.42
C ASP A 15 -36.36 5.48 17.82
N VAL A 16 -35.51 6.30 18.43
CA VAL A 16 -34.08 6.37 18.12
C VAL A 16 -33.34 5.86 19.34
N LEU A 17 -32.54 4.82 19.15
CA LEU A 17 -31.68 4.23 20.18
C LEU A 17 -30.25 4.68 19.92
N SER A 18 -29.41 4.77 20.97
CA SER A 18 -27.96 4.78 20.72
C SER A 18 -27.50 3.39 20.24
N LEU A 19 -26.34 3.32 19.58
CA LEU A 19 -25.75 2.04 19.19
C LEU A 19 -25.61 1.08 20.41
N GLN A 20 -25.11 1.58 21.54
CA GLN A 20 -24.93 0.77 22.75
C GLN A 20 -26.26 0.24 23.31
N GLU A 21 -27.34 1.04 23.25
CA GLU A 21 -28.67 0.59 23.63
C GLU A 21 -29.21 -0.49 22.68
N ALA A 22 -28.97 -0.35 21.37
CA ALA A 22 -29.35 -1.34 20.38
C ALA A 22 -28.60 -2.67 20.58
N LEU A 23 -27.27 -2.64 20.76
CA LEU A 23 -26.45 -3.82 21.02
C LEU A 23 -26.84 -4.52 22.34
N THR A 24 -27.15 -3.76 23.38
CA THR A 24 -27.62 -4.31 24.67
C THR A 24 -28.99 -4.99 24.53
N ARG A 25 -29.89 -4.39 23.74
CA ARG A 25 -31.26 -4.88 23.57
C ARG A 25 -31.36 -6.02 22.57
N PHE A 26 -30.49 -6.04 21.57
CA PHE A 26 -30.42 -7.03 20.50
C PHE A 26 -28.98 -7.55 20.40
N PRO A 27 -28.56 -8.49 21.28
CA PRO A 27 -27.19 -9.02 21.28
C PRO A 27 -26.78 -9.73 19.98
N GLN A 28 -27.76 -10.08 19.16
CA GLN A 28 -27.61 -10.66 17.82
C GLN A 28 -27.50 -9.61 16.69
N PHE A 29 -27.53 -8.32 17.02
CA PHE A 29 -27.16 -7.25 16.09
C PHE A 29 -25.64 -7.16 16.10
N GLU A 30 -25.01 -7.63 15.03
CA GLU A 30 -23.56 -7.58 14.88
C GLU A 30 -23.17 -6.22 14.30
N PHE A 31 -22.18 -5.56 14.90
CA PHE A 31 -21.68 -4.27 14.41
C PHE A 31 -20.18 -4.27 14.56
N ASP A 32 -19.46 -3.99 13.48
CA ASP A 32 -18.02 -3.89 13.50
C ASP A 32 -17.60 -2.49 13.98
N THR A 33 -16.82 -2.46 15.06
CA THR A 33 -16.33 -1.23 15.67
C THR A 33 -14.88 -0.93 15.29
N GLU A 34 -14.18 -1.82 14.58
CA GLU A 34 -12.73 -1.68 14.32
C GLU A 34 -12.38 -0.49 13.41
N ASP A 35 -13.30 -0.09 12.53
CA ASP A 35 -13.12 1.03 11.59
C ASP A 35 -13.59 2.40 12.14
N TRP A 36 -14.02 2.47 13.40
CA TRP A 36 -14.62 3.67 14.00
C TRP A 36 -13.87 4.09 15.27
N ASP A 37 -13.47 5.37 15.33
CA ASP A 37 -12.93 5.96 16.56
C ASP A 37 -14.04 6.03 17.64
N ASP A 38 -13.66 5.95 18.92
CA ASP A 38 -14.59 5.93 20.06
C ASP A 38 -15.58 7.12 20.05
N ASP A 39 -15.11 8.30 19.64
CA ASP A 39 -15.92 9.53 19.53
C ASP A 39 -17.00 9.44 18.43
N ASP A 40 -16.74 8.70 17.35
CA ASP A 40 -17.71 8.51 16.28
C ASP A 40 -18.73 7.41 16.61
N LEU A 41 -18.34 6.36 17.34
CA LEU A 41 -19.24 5.30 17.82
C LEU A 41 -20.36 5.85 18.72
N ASP A 42 -20.04 6.80 19.59
CA ASP A 42 -21.00 7.46 20.48
C ASP A 42 -22.00 8.36 19.73
N ALA A 43 -21.66 8.77 18.51
CA ALA A 43 -22.52 9.59 17.65
C ALA A 43 -23.47 8.76 16.76
N LEU A 44 -23.39 7.42 16.78
CA LEU A 44 -24.23 6.53 15.97
C LEU A 44 -25.61 6.29 16.59
N GLU A 45 -26.63 6.49 15.77
CA GLU A 45 -28.05 6.36 16.11
C GLU A 45 -28.69 5.16 15.38
N VAL A 46 -29.60 4.46 16.04
CA VAL A 46 -30.37 3.35 15.47
C VAL A 46 -31.85 3.69 15.46
N VAL A 47 -32.41 3.86 14.27
CA VAL A 47 -33.85 4.04 14.05
C VAL A 47 -34.54 2.70 14.28
N TYR A 48 -35.27 2.59 15.39
CA TYR A 48 -35.91 1.37 15.84
C TYR A 48 -37.41 1.37 15.52
N LEU A 49 -37.84 0.34 14.78
CA LEU A 49 -39.22 0.08 14.39
C LEU A 49 -39.71 -1.26 14.96
N LYS A 50 -40.78 -1.23 15.75
CA LYS A 50 -41.41 -2.44 16.30
C LYS A 50 -42.66 -2.85 15.53
N GLY A 51 -42.69 -4.09 15.02
CA GLY A 51 -43.79 -4.65 14.22
C GLY A 51 -43.46 -4.79 12.74
N ASP A 52 -44.46 -5.17 11.92
CA ASP A 52 -44.29 -5.31 10.47
C ASP A 52 -44.45 -3.96 9.76
N TYR A 53 -43.52 -3.62 8.86
CA TYR A 53 -43.51 -2.34 8.14
C TYR A 53 -43.45 -2.50 6.63
N THR A 54 -44.00 -1.51 5.93
CA THR A 54 -43.82 -1.33 4.50
C THR A 54 -43.24 0.06 4.26
N LEU A 55 -42.05 0.11 3.67
CA LEU A 55 -41.38 1.35 3.27
C LEU A 55 -41.78 1.66 1.81
N GLU A 56 -42.37 2.82 1.59
CA GLU A 56 -42.64 3.36 0.25
C GLU A 56 -41.76 4.60 0.00
N GLY A 57 -41.10 4.68 -1.16
CA GLY A 57 -40.24 5.81 -1.53
C GLY A 57 -38.79 5.71 -1.01
N SER A 58 -38.00 6.78 -1.23
CA SER A 58 -36.64 6.88 -0.68
C SER A 58 -36.67 7.31 0.79
N TRP A 59 -35.80 6.71 1.59
CA TRP A 59 -35.60 7.00 3.01
C TRP A 59 -34.26 7.70 3.28
N ASP A 60 -33.58 8.15 2.23
CA ASP A 60 -32.23 8.70 2.29
C ASP A 60 -32.17 9.96 3.19
N GLU A 61 -33.20 10.80 3.16
CA GLU A 61 -33.31 11.97 4.06
C GLU A 61 -33.58 11.61 5.52
N ALA A 62 -34.31 10.52 5.79
CA ALA A 62 -34.66 10.11 7.16
C ALA A 62 -33.49 9.40 7.86
N LEU A 63 -32.65 8.73 7.09
CA LEU A 63 -31.46 8.00 7.54
C LEU A 63 -30.17 8.80 7.36
N ASP A 64 -30.26 10.08 6.98
CA ASP A 64 -29.11 10.97 6.73
C ASP A 64 -28.02 10.31 5.86
N PHE A 65 -28.45 9.78 4.71
CA PHE A 65 -27.61 9.00 3.81
C PHE A 65 -26.57 9.91 3.12
N SER A 66 -25.48 10.17 3.83
CA SER A 66 -24.21 10.67 3.33
C SER A 66 -23.15 9.57 3.48
N TRP A 67 -21.97 9.73 2.87
CA TRP A 67 -20.87 8.75 2.93
C TRP A 67 -20.35 8.51 4.37
N TRP A 68 -20.85 9.26 5.36
CA TRP A 68 -20.58 9.17 6.80
C TRP A 68 -21.86 8.95 7.63
N GLY A 69 -22.89 8.34 7.03
CA GLY A 69 -24.25 8.28 7.61
C GLY A 69 -24.26 7.69 9.02
N ARG A 70 -24.72 8.47 10.00
CA ARG A 70 -24.72 8.11 11.44
C ARG A 70 -25.97 7.34 11.89
N ARG A 71 -26.84 6.88 10.98
CA ARG A 71 -28.15 6.29 11.30
C ARG A 71 -28.42 4.95 10.63
N PHE A 72 -28.66 3.91 11.44
CA PHE A 72 -29.02 2.55 10.98
C PHE A 72 -30.49 2.25 11.18
N LEU A 73 -31.09 1.39 10.34
CA LEU A 73 -32.49 0.97 10.48
C LEU A 73 -32.60 -0.42 11.11
N LEU A 74 -33.27 -0.51 12.27
CA LEU A 74 -33.54 -1.75 12.98
C LEU A 74 -35.06 -2.04 13.03
N VAL A 75 -35.49 -3.16 12.46
CA VAL A 75 -36.90 -3.58 12.42
C VAL A 75 -37.11 -4.87 13.21
N GLU A 76 -37.78 -4.79 14.35
CA GLU A 76 -38.27 -5.95 15.10
C GLU A 76 -39.61 -6.42 14.51
N GLY A 77 -39.56 -7.13 13.39
CA GLY A 77 -40.71 -7.63 12.63
C GLY A 77 -40.35 -7.93 11.18
N ASN A 78 -41.35 -8.03 10.30
CA ASN A 78 -41.14 -8.20 8.87
C ASN A 78 -41.05 -6.85 8.15
N LEU A 79 -40.22 -6.76 7.10
CA LEU A 79 -40.02 -5.54 6.33
C LEU A 79 -40.40 -5.74 4.87
N ARG A 80 -41.22 -4.85 4.32
CA ARG A 80 -41.47 -4.77 2.88
C ARG A 80 -40.91 -3.47 2.33
N MET A 81 -40.11 -3.54 1.27
CA MET A 81 -39.47 -2.38 0.65
C MET A 81 -40.01 -2.19 -0.78
N ASN A 82 -40.71 -1.07 -1.00
CA ASN A 82 -41.25 -0.67 -2.30
C ASN A 82 -40.49 0.59 -2.79
N GLY A 83 -39.26 0.41 -3.29
CA GLY A 83 -38.38 1.48 -3.77
C GLY A 83 -36.91 1.05 -3.78
N GLY A 84 -36.06 1.70 -4.58
CA GLY A 84 -34.61 1.48 -4.49
C GLY A 84 -34.09 2.15 -3.23
N SER A 85 -33.58 1.37 -2.27
CA SER A 85 -32.92 1.84 -1.07
C SER A 85 -31.41 1.70 -1.24
N ASN A 86 -30.67 2.72 -0.82
CA ASN A 86 -29.19 2.68 -0.80
C ASN A 86 -28.63 2.27 0.57
N PHE A 87 -29.47 1.79 1.50
CA PHE A 87 -29.05 1.41 2.85
C PHE A 87 -29.40 -0.06 3.16
N SER A 88 -28.65 -0.63 4.09
CA SER A 88 -28.80 -2.00 4.57
C SER A 88 -29.49 -2.05 5.95
N PRO A 89 -30.74 -2.57 6.05
CA PRO A 89 -31.43 -2.67 7.33
C PRO A 89 -31.03 -3.90 8.15
N TRP A 90 -31.25 -3.84 9.46
CA TRP A 90 -31.28 -5.00 10.34
C TRP A 90 -32.72 -5.43 10.61
N VAL A 91 -33.08 -6.68 10.33
CA VAL A 91 -34.47 -7.16 10.41
C VAL A 91 -34.57 -8.50 11.14
N THR A 92 -35.43 -8.60 12.16
CA THR A 92 -35.64 -9.86 12.91
C THR A 92 -36.55 -10.86 12.21
N GLY A 93 -37.39 -10.41 11.27
CA GLY A 93 -38.29 -11.23 10.45
C GLY A 93 -37.84 -11.32 8.99
N ASP A 94 -38.80 -11.51 8.09
CA ASP A 94 -38.56 -11.62 6.65
C ASP A 94 -38.48 -10.24 5.98
N ILE A 95 -37.65 -10.13 4.94
CA ILE A 95 -37.58 -8.95 4.06
C ILE A 95 -38.26 -9.29 2.73
N HIS A 96 -39.10 -8.41 2.22
CA HIS A 96 -39.73 -8.53 0.91
C HIS A 96 -39.45 -7.31 0.04
N ALA A 97 -38.83 -7.51 -1.13
CA ALA A 97 -38.55 -6.43 -2.08
C ALA A 97 -38.80 -6.87 -3.52
N ASP A 98 -39.10 -5.91 -4.41
CA ASP A 98 -39.11 -6.19 -5.86
C ASP A 98 -37.67 -6.23 -6.41
N VAL A 99 -36.82 -5.29 -5.99
CA VAL A 99 -35.37 -5.22 -6.23
C VAL A 99 -34.70 -4.78 -4.93
N LEU A 100 -33.52 -5.32 -4.60
CA LEU A 100 -32.79 -4.97 -3.38
C LEU A 100 -31.30 -4.71 -3.67
N SER A 101 -30.81 -3.54 -3.28
CA SER A 101 -29.38 -3.25 -3.13
C SER A 101 -28.92 -3.78 -1.79
N MET A 102 -27.74 -4.39 -1.74
CA MET A 102 -27.16 -4.95 -0.52
C MET A 102 -25.67 -4.59 -0.46
N ASP A 103 -25.11 -4.64 0.74
CA ASP A 103 -23.68 -4.63 1.04
C ASP A 103 -23.41 -5.64 2.17
N GLY A 104 -22.16 -5.70 2.67
CA GLY A 104 -21.77 -6.61 3.75
C GLY A 104 -22.48 -6.35 5.09
N THR A 105 -23.13 -5.20 5.27
CA THR A 105 -23.77 -4.80 6.55
C THR A 105 -25.22 -5.26 6.67
N LEU A 106 -25.83 -5.76 5.59
CA LEU A 106 -27.21 -6.25 5.60
C LEU A 106 -27.37 -7.46 6.51
N GLN A 107 -28.30 -7.36 7.47
CA GLN A 107 -28.57 -8.43 8.43
C GLN A 107 -30.06 -8.77 8.48
N CYS A 108 -30.37 -10.06 8.33
CA CYS A 108 -31.74 -10.56 8.34
C CYS A 108 -31.79 -11.92 9.05
N MET A 109 -32.53 -12.00 10.16
CA MET A 109 -32.72 -13.26 10.89
C MET A 109 -33.75 -14.19 10.22
N GLY A 110 -34.64 -13.63 9.38
CA GLY A 110 -35.58 -14.38 8.56
C GLY A 110 -35.04 -14.67 7.15
N THR A 111 -35.93 -14.76 6.17
CA THR A 111 -35.56 -14.92 4.75
C THR A 111 -35.74 -13.61 3.99
N VAL A 112 -34.76 -13.25 3.16
CA VAL A 112 -34.85 -12.14 2.21
C VAL A 112 -35.49 -12.65 0.92
N HIS A 113 -36.68 -12.16 0.60
CA HIS A 113 -37.44 -12.51 -0.59
C HIS A 113 -37.41 -11.36 -1.61
N VAL A 114 -36.64 -11.53 -2.67
CA VAL A 114 -36.52 -10.54 -3.74
C VAL A 114 -37.16 -11.06 -5.01
N ARG A 115 -38.15 -10.33 -5.52
CA ARG A 115 -38.99 -10.81 -6.63
C ARG A 115 -38.25 -10.82 -7.97
N HIS A 116 -37.47 -9.77 -8.26
CA HIS A 116 -36.83 -9.58 -9.56
C HIS A 116 -35.32 -9.83 -9.50
N TYR A 117 -34.54 -9.05 -8.76
CA TYR A 117 -33.11 -9.32 -8.57
C TYR A 117 -32.55 -8.58 -7.36
N ALA A 118 -31.48 -9.11 -6.79
CA ALA A 118 -30.65 -8.43 -5.80
C ALA A 118 -29.29 -8.06 -6.39
N TYR A 119 -28.60 -7.06 -5.83
CA TYR A 119 -27.25 -6.71 -6.27
C TYR A 119 -26.33 -6.19 -5.16
N LEU A 120 -25.03 -6.46 -5.31
CA LEU A 120 -23.90 -6.07 -4.46
C LEU A 120 -22.84 -5.41 -5.34
N TYR A 121 -22.50 -4.13 -5.11
CA TYR A 121 -21.54 -3.38 -5.92
C TYR A 121 -20.54 -2.69 -5.00
N ALA A 122 -19.26 -3.03 -5.14
CA ALA A 122 -18.16 -2.37 -4.44
C ALA A 122 -17.96 -0.91 -4.89
N GLU A 123 -17.06 -0.18 -4.22
CA GLU A 123 -16.61 1.15 -4.64
C GLU A 123 -15.41 1.07 -5.60
N ASP A 124 -14.54 0.07 -5.40
CA ASP A 124 -13.36 -0.24 -6.20
C ASP A 124 -13.22 -1.75 -6.44
N ASP A 125 -12.30 -2.09 -7.34
CA ASP A 125 -11.94 -3.44 -7.79
C ASP A 125 -10.61 -3.94 -7.20
N GLU A 126 -10.14 -3.34 -6.09
CA GLU A 126 -8.85 -3.72 -5.49
C GLU A 126 -8.91 -5.05 -4.73
N VAL A 127 -10.01 -5.29 -3.99
CA VAL A 127 -10.18 -6.49 -3.15
C VAL A 127 -11.65 -6.94 -3.13
N THR A 128 -11.88 -8.25 -3.24
CA THR A 128 -13.22 -8.85 -3.03
C THR A 128 -13.63 -8.69 -1.56
N ARG A 129 -14.70 -7.92 -1.31
CA ARG A 129 -15.26 -7.67 0.03
C ARG A 129 -16.18 -8.80 0.47
N ASP A 130 -16.38 -8.96 1.77
CA ASP A 130 -17.33 -9.95 2.29
C ASP A 130 -18.78 -9.53 2.08
N GLY A 131 -19.60 -10.48 1.63
CA GLY A 131 -21.04 -10.30 1.48
C GLY A 131 -21.81 -10.61 2.76
N PRO A 132 -23.11 -10.29 2.81
CA PRO A 132 -23.92 -10.50 4.01
C PRO A 132 -24.22 -11.98 4.27
N SER A 133 -24.22 -12.39 5.54
CA SER A 133 -24.59 -13.75 5.94
C SER A 133 -26.12 -13.89 6.08
N ILE A 134 -26.82 -14.18 4.98
CA ILE A 134 -28.29 -14.21 4.92
C ILE A 134 -28.84 -15.39 4.10
N THR A 135 -30.12 -15.72 4.33
CA THR A 135 -30.88 -16.57 3.40
C THR A 135 -31.62 -15.70 2.38
N LEU A 136 -31.25 -15.81 1.10
CA LEU A 136 -31.78 -14.99 0.02
C LEU A 136 -32.52 -15.84 -1.02
N ASN A 137 -33.77 -15.52 -1.26
CA ASN A 137 -34.60 -16.12 -2.31
C ASN A 137 -34.84 -15.08 -3.41
N THR A 138 -34.12 -15.24 -4.53
CA THR A 138 -34.20 -14.39 -5.72
C THR A 138 -33.94 -15.20 -6.98
N PRO A 139 -34.54 -14.89 -8.14
CA PRO A 139 -34.17 -15.54 -9.39
C PRO A 139 -32.80 -15.09 -9.92
N TYR A 140 -32.36 -13.86 -9.60
CA TYR A 140 -31.11 -13.29 -10.09
C TYR A 140 -30.37 -12.52 -8.98
N LEU A 141 -29.04 -12.69 -8.93
CA LEU A 141 -28.11 -11.92 -8.09
C LEU A 141 -26.99 -11.37 -8.97
N PHE A 142 -26.67 -10.08 -8.84
CA PHE A 142 -25.55 -9.43 -9.52
C PHE A 142 -24.52 -8.97 -8.48
N SER A 143 -23.31 -9.50 -8.51
CA SER A 143 -22.26 -9.18 -7.54
C SER A 143 -20.99 -8.68 -8.24
N TRP A 144 -20.53 -7.49 -7.87
CA TRP A 144 -19.28 -6.88 -8.31
C TRP A 144 -18.37 -6.63 -7.09
N PHE A 145 -17.25 -7.37 -7.03
CA PHE A 145 -16.26 -7.38 -5.94
C PHE A 145 -16.84 -7.60 -4.54
N TYR A 146 -17.91 -8.39 -4.45
CA TYR A 146 -18.45 -8.93 -3.21
C TYR A 146 -18.53 -10.46 -3.25
N SER A 147 -18.08 -11.08 -2.17
CA SER A 147 -18.25 -12.50 -1.89
C SER A 147 -19.73 -12.84 -1.75
N VAL A 148 -20.11 -13.98 -2.28
CA VAL A 148 -21.46 -14.56 -2.12
C VAL A 148 -21.43 -15.83 -1.27
N SER A 149 -20.27 -16.20 -0.72
CA SER A 149 -20.04 -17.49 -0.05
C SER A 149 -20.99 -17.71 1.14
N ASP A 150 -21.25 -16.66 1.91
CA ASP A 150 -22.09 -16.73 3.11
C ASP A 150 -23.59 -16.47 2.83
N ILE A 151 -23.96 -16.31 1.56
CA ILE A 151 -25.36 -16.16 1.16
C ILE A 151 -25.95 -17.54 0.85
N THR A 152 -26.96 -17.95 1.61
CA THR A 152 -27.71 -19.16 1.29
C THR A 152 -28.68 -18.89 0.13
N LEU A 153 -28.40 -19.47 -1.06
CA LEU A 153 -29.19 -19.31 -2.28
C LEU A 153 -29.83 -20.62 -2.77
N PRO A 154 -31.05 -20.56 -3.36
CA PRO A 154 -31.58 -21.63 -4.19
C PRO A 154 -30.65 -21.97 -5.37
N LYS A 155 -30.55 -23.25 -5.74
CA LYS A 155 -29.69 -23.70 -6.86
C LYS A 155 -30.08 -23.09 -8.21
N ASP A 156 -31.34 -22.74 -8.37
CA ASP A 156 -31.93 -22.14 -9.57
C ASP A 156 -31.75 -20.62 -9.66
N THR A 157 -31.21 -19.97 -8.62
CA THR A 157 -30.76 -18.57 -8.70
C THR A 157 -29.57 -18.44 -9.63
N LEU A 158 -29.65 -17.58 -10.64
CA LEU A 158 -28.49 -17.22 -11.47
C LEU A 158 -27.71 -16.10 -10.80
N VAL A 159 -26.42 -16.33 -10.56
CA VAL A 159 -25.52 -15.39 -9.89
C VAL A 159 -24.52 -14.86 -10.91
N PHE A 160 -24.60 -13.60 -11.29
CA PHE A 160 -23.61 -12.94 -12.14
C PHE A 160 -22.52 -12.38 -11.23
N LEU A 161 -21.31 -12.95 -11.29
CA LEU A 161 -20.24 -12.65 -10.33
C LEU A 161 -19.00 -12.19 -11.07
N LEU A 162 -18.56 -10.96 -10.78
CA LEU A 162 -17.25 -10.45 -11.18
C LEU A 162 -16.52 -10.04 -9.89
N ALA A 163 -15.46 -10.79 -9.57
CA ALA A 163 -14.61 -10.67 -8.38
C ALA A 163 -13.24 -11.26 -8.74
N ASP A 164 -12.37 -11.48 -7.75
CA ASP A 164 -11.07 -12.15 -7.98
C ASP A 164 -11.21 -13.39 -8.87
N TRP A 165 -10.25 -13.55 -9.80
CA TRP A 165 -10.34 -14.56 -10.87
C TRP A 165 -10.55 -15.96 -10.30
N ASP A 166 -9.73 -16.36 -9.34
CA ASP A 166 -9.81 -17.70 -8.74
C ASP A 166 -11.11 -17.90 -7.95
N TYR A 167 -11.54 -16.88 -7.19
CA TYR A 167 -12.77 -16.93 -6.40
C TYR A 167 -14.02 -17.08 -7.27
N SER A 168 -14.16 -16.23 -8.28
CA SER A 168 -15.34 -16.21 -9.15
C SER A 168 -15.54 -17.50 -9.97
N HIS A 169 -14.48 -18.28 -10.18
CA HIS A 169 -14.49 -19.56 -10.88
C HIS A 169 -14.60 -20.77 -9.95
N ASP A 170 -14.75 -20.55 -8.64
CA ASP A 170 -14.98 -21.61 -7.67
C ASP A 170 -16.31 -22.33 -7.95
N SER A 171 -16.27 -23.67 -7.86
CA SER A 171 -17.39 -24.54 -8.16
C SER A 171 -18.42 -24.65 -7.03
N ASP A 172 -18.06 -24.25 -5.81
CA ASP A 172 -18.88 -24.38 -4.60
C ASP A 172 -19.71 -23.15 -4.24
N LEU A 173 -19.58 -22.09 -5.02
CA LEU A 173 -20.36 -20.87 -4.81
C LEU A 173 -21.88 -21.15 -4.90
N PRO A 174 -22.68 -20.52 -4.02
CA PRO A 174 -24.11 -20.77 -3.95
C PRO A 174 -24.85 -20.32 -5.23
N GLY A 175 -25.94 -21.01 -5.54
CA GLY A 175 -26.71 -20.78 -6.76
C GLY A 175 -26.03 -21.33 -8.03
N THR A 176 -26.32 -20.72 -9.17
CA THR A 176 -25.71 -21.03 -10.47
C THR A 176 -24.90 -19.83 -10.94
N VAL A 177 -23.62 -19.80 -10.55
CA VAL A 177 -22.68 -18.73 -10.90
C VAL A 177 -22.38 -18.64 -12.40
N ILE A 178 -22.38 -17.42 -12.92
CA ILE A 178 -21.91 -16.98 -14.23
C ILE A 178 -20.70 -16.06 -13.97
N PRO A 179 -19.47 -16.56 -14.15
CA PRO A 179 -18.26 -15.83 -13.78
C PRO A 179 -17.93 -14.74 -14.81
N TRP A 180 -17.39 -13.62 -14.35
CA TRP A 180 -16.77 -12.58 -15.16
C TRP A 180 -17.66 -12.16 -16.34
N HIS A 181 -17.11 -12.18 -17.55
CA HIS A 181 -17.77 -11.72 -18.75
C HIS A 181 -18.68 -12.77 -19.38
N ASP A 182 -18.85 -13.97 -18.80
CA ASP A 182 -19.75 -15.00 -19.33
C ASP A 182 -21.22 -14.57 -19.33
N ALA A 183 -21.55 -13.52 -18.57
CA ALA A 183 -22.83 -12.83 -18.65
C ALA A 183 -23.21 -12.46 -20.11
N ARG A 184 -22.22 -12.21 -20.98
CA ARG A 184 -22.42 -11.91 -22.42
C ARG A 184 -23.07 -13.05 -23.21
N PHE A 185 -22.91 -14.29 -22.75
CA PHE A 185 -23.52 -15.47 -23.37
C PHE A 185 -24.90 -15.79 -22.81
N VAL A 186 -25.30 -15.11 -21.73
CA VAL A 186 -26.51 -15.41 -20.96
C VAL A 186 -27.57 -14.32 -21.15
N LEU A 187 -27.19 -13.04 -20.97
CA LEU A 187 -28.09 -11.90 -21.03
C LEU A 187 -28.50 -11.55 -22.48
N ARG A 188 -29.68 -10.97 -22.66
CA ARG A 188 -30.16 -10.47 -23.97
C ARG A 188 -29.28 -9.32 -24.48
N ASP A 189 -29.06 -9.22 -25.80
CA ASP A 189 -28.09 -8.27 -26.39
C ASP A 189 -28.32 -6.79 -26.00
N ASP A 190 -29.58 -6.36 -25.78
CA ASP A 190 -29.95 -5.01 -25.34
C ASP A 190 -29.80 -4.75 -23.84
N LEU A 191 -29.48 -5.80 -23.07
CA LEU A 191 -29.26 -5.77 -21.61
C LEU A 191 -27.79 -6.05 -21.24
N GLN A 192 -26.88 -5.95 -22.20
CA GLN A 192 -25.44 -6.15 -22.00
C GLN A 192 -24.67 -4.84 -22.15
N TYR A 193 -23.54 -4.73 -21.46
CA TYR A 193 -22.50 -3.75 -21.78
C TYR A 193 -21.46 -4.36 -22.73
N ARG A 194 -20.72 -3.51 -23.44
CA ARG A 194 -19.65 -3.95 -24.33
C ARG A 194 -18.35 -4.08 -23.54
N VAL A 195 -17.80 -5.28 -23.52
CA VAL A 195 -16.48 -5.53 -22.94
C VAL A 195 -15.43 -5.15 -23.98
N GLN A 196 -14.41 -4.39 -23.57
CA GLN A 196 -13.33 -3.96 -24.47
C GLN A 196 -12.21 -5.00 -24.53
N GLU A 197 -11.79 -5.51 -23.38
CA GLU A 197 -10.75 -6.54 -23.25
C GLU A 197 -11.19 -7.55 -22.17
N ASP A 198 -10.76 -8.81 -22.28
CA ASP A 198 -11.23 -9.89 -21.41
C ASP A 198 -10.73 -9.79 -19.95
N TRP A 199 -9.73 -8.94 -19.68
CA TRP A 199 -9.19 -8.70 -18.33
C TRP A 199 -9.77 -7.46 -17.64
N HIS A 200 -10.75 -6.77 -18.25
CA HIS A 200 -11.38 -5.62 -17.61
C HIS A 200 -12.29 -6.08 -16.46
N ASP A 201 -11.94 -5.70 -15.25
CA ASP A 201 -12.60 -5.97 -13.98
C ASP A 201 -13.89 -5.14 -13.73
N THR A 202 -14.29 -4.25 -14.63
CA THR A 202 -15.50 -3.44 -14.46
C THR A 202 -16.80 -4.17 -14.90
N ALA A 203 -17.79 -4.27 -14.01
CA ALA A 203 -19.14 -4.78 -14.31
C ALA A 203 -20.19 -3.67 -14.51
N LEU A 204 -20.48 -3.30 -15.76
CA LEU A 204 -21.49 -2.29 -16.10
C LEU A 204 -22.85 -2.90 -16.48
N TRP A 205 -23.43 -3.77 -15.64
CA TRP A 205 -24.77 -4.31 -15.90
C TRP A 205 -25.83 -3.18 -15.91
N PRO A 206 -26.67 -3.05 -16.96
CA PRO A 206 -27.67 -2.00 -17.05
C PRO A 206 -28.88 -2.32 -16.16
N LEU A 207 -28.69 -2.28 -14.84
CA LEU A 207 -29.67 -2.72 -13.83
C LEU A 207 -31.05 -2.07 -14.01
N THR A 208 -31.11 -0.79 -14.39
CA THR A 208 -32.39 -0.10 -14.70
C THR A 208 -33.15 -0.75 -15.86
N ASN A 209 -32.45 -1.10 -16.96
CA ASN A 209 -33.09 -1.73 -18.11
C ASN A 209 -33.51 -3.18 -17.80
N ILE A 210 -32.70 -3.88 -17.01
CA ILE A 210 -32.98 -5.23 -16.49
C ILE A 210 -34.25 -5.20 -15.63
N ARG A 211 -34.35 -4.26 -14.68
CA ARG A 211 -35.55 -4.03 -13.87
C ARG A 211 -36.78 -3.80 -14.73
N ASP A 212 -36.69 -2.89 -15.69
CA ASP A 212 -37.82 -2.53 -16.54
C ASP A 212 -38.30 -3.71 -17.39
N ALA A 213 -37.39 -4.55 -17.88
CA ALA A 213 -37.73 -5.80 -18.59
C ALA A 213 -38.46 -6.80 -17.67
N LEU A 214 -37.91 -7.05 -16.48
CA LEU A 214 -38.50 -7.98 -15.51
C LEU A 214 -39.87 -7.50 -15.00
N MET A 215 -40.05 -6.19 -14.79
CA MET A 215 -41.36 -5.60 -14.44
C MET A 215 -42.41 -5.77 -15.55
N ARG A 216 -41.99 -5.82 -16.83
CA ARG A 216 -42.87 -6.14 -17.96
C ARG A 216 -43.12 -7.64 -18.14
N GLY A 217 -42.50 -8.49 -17.30
CA GLY A 217 -42.56 -9.95 -17.42
C GLY A 217 -41.74 -10.51 -18.59
N GLU A 218 -40.81 -9.72 -19.13
CA GLU A 218 -39.88 -10.17 -20.17
C GLU A 218 -38.74 -10.97 -19.54
N SER A 219 -38.22 -11.97 -20.26
CA SER A 219 -36.97 -12.63 -19.86
C SER A 219 -35.78 -11.73 -20.17
N ILE A 220 -34.80 -11.74 -19.27
CA ILE A 220 -33.50 -11.09 -19.45
C ILE A 220 -32.48 -12.02 -20.13
N LEU A 221 -32.81 -13.31 -20.28
CA LEU A 221 -31.94 -14.30 -20.91
C LEU A 221 -32.09 -14.26 -22.43
N ARG A 222 -31.04 -14.61 -23.17
CA ARG A 222 -31.12 -14.81 -24.63
C ARG A 222 -32.10 -15.92 -24.96
N GLU A 223 -32.68 -15.84 -26.15
CA GLU A 223 -33.53 -16.90 -26.68
C GLU A 223 -32.79 -18.25 -26.68
N GLY A 224 -33.41 -19.27 -26.08
CA GLY A 224 -32.83 -20.61 -26.00
C GLY A 224 -31.76 -20.79 -24.91
N VAL A 225 -31.51 -19.82 -24.03
CA VAL A 225 -30.68 -20.00 -22.83
C VAL A 225 -31.56 -20.38 -21.64
N THR A 226 -31.17 -21.41 -20.88
CA THR A 226 -31.90 -21.91 -19.71
C THR A 226 -30.96 -22.24 -18.55
N VAL A 227 -31.44 -22.09 -17.32
CA VAL A 227 -30.66 -22.42 -16.10
C VAL A 227 -30.21 -23.88 -16.10
N ALA A 228 -31.09 -24.81 -16.48
CA ALA A 228 -30.78 -26.23 -16.55
C ALA A 228 -29.63 -26.53 -17.54
N GLY A 229 -29.62 -25.89 -18.71
CA GLY A 229 -28.53 -26.06 -19.67
C GLY A 229 -27.20 -25.50 -19.16
N ILE A 230 -27.22 -24.35 -18.48
CA ILE A 230 -26.03 -23.77 -17.83
C ILE A 230 -25.50 -24.73 -16.75
N GLN A 231 -26.37 -25.25 -15.89
CA GLN A 231 -25.99 -26.22 -14.85
C GLN A 231 -25.41 -27.51 -15.45
N THR A 232 -25.96 -27.98 -16.58
CA THR A 232 -25.42 -29.16 -17.28
C THR A 232 -24.06 -28.88 -17.91
N CYS A 233 -23.80 -27.67 -18.42
CA CYS A 233 -22.46 -27.25 -18.84
C CYS A 233 -21.45 -27.34 -17.68
N LYS A 234 -21.82 -26.91 -16.46
CA LYS A 234 -20.94 -27.02 -15.30
C LYS A 234 -20.58 -28.47 -14.96
N GLN A 235 -21.49 -29.42 -15.15
CA GLN A 235 -21.19 -30.86 -14.97
C GLN A 235 -20.14 -31.38 -15.97
N ALA A 236 -20.01 -30.75 -17.14
CA ALA A 236 -18.97 -31.11 -18.10
C ALA A 236 -17.56 -30.72 -17.61
N ALA A 237 -17.42 -29.68 -16.78
CA ALA A 237 -16.13 -29.23 -16.28
C ALA A 237 -15.40 -30.30 -15.45
N ASP A 238 -16.12 -31.09 -14.64
CA ASP A 238 -15.52 -32.21 -13.91
C ASP A 238 -14.96 -33.28 -14.86
N ALA A 239 -15.68 -33.57 -15.94
CA ALA A 239 -15.23 -34.51 -16.97
C ALA A 239 -13.97 -34.00 -17.69
N GLU A 240 -13.84 -32.69 -17.88
CA GLU A 240 -12.64 -32.08 -18.45
C GLU A 240 -11.44 -32.15 -17.51
N ARG A 241 -11.64 -31.89 -16.21
CA ARG A 241 -10.59 -32.03 -15.19
C ARG A 241 -10.05 -33.46 -15.09
N MET A 242 -10.89 -34.45 -15.39
CA MET A 242 -10.50 -35.86 -15.49
C MET A 242 -9.91 -36.27 -16.86
N ASP A 243 -9.75 -35.33 -17.80
CA ASP A 243 -9.31 -35.58 -19.18
C ASP A 243 -10.21 -36.58 -19.95
N ASP A 244 -11.50 -36.65 -19.61
CA ASP A 244 -12.51 -37.46 -20.33
C ASP A 244 -13.31 -36.59 -21.31
N SER A 245 -12.66 -36.22 -22.42
CA SER A 245 -13.27 -35.43 -23.51
C SER A 245 -14.56 -36.04 -24.06
N ARG A 246 -14.71 -37.37 -24.00
CA ARG A 246 -15.93 -38.07 -24.42
C ARG A 246 -17.07 -37.79 -23.46
N LEU A 247 -16.87 -37.93 -22.16
CA LEU A 247 -17.90 -37.66 -21.15
C LEU A 247 -18.26 -36.17 -21.13
N ALA A 248 -17.27 -35.27 -21.20
CA ALA A 248 -17.50 -33.84 -21.30
C ALA A 248 -18.38 -33.47 -22.50
N TRP A 249 -18.08 -34.05 -23.68
CA TRP A 249 -18.89 -33.84 -24.88
C TRP A 249 -20.33 -34.31 -24.71
N LEU A 250 -20.57 -35.45 -24.05
CA LEU A 250 -21.93 -35.95 -23.79
C LEU A 250 -22.74 -35.02 -22.87
N TYR A 251 -22.09 -34.43 -21.86
CA TYR A 251 -22.71 -33.39 -21.03
C TYR A 251 -23.01 -32.13 -21.84
N TYR A 252 -22.08 -31.64 -22.67
CA TYR A 252 -22.36 -30.48 -23.53
C TYR A 252 -23.47 -30.70 -24.55
N ARG A 253 -23.58 -31.92 -25.10
CA ARG A 253 -24.71 -32.28 -25.97
C ARG A 253 -26.03 -32.18 -25.22
N GLU A 254 -26.09 -32.66 -23.99
CA GLU A 254 -27.29 -32.56 -23.16
C GLU A 254 -27.57 -31.11 -22.77
N ALA A 255 -26.55 -30.33 -22.43
CA ALA A 255 -26.66 -28.89 -22.19
C ALA A 255 -27.20 -28.15 -23.42
N ALA A 256 -26.69 -28.43 -24.62
CA ALA A 256 -27.14 -27.85 -25.88
C ALA A 256 -28.57 -28.28 -26.27
N ARG A 257 -29.05 -29.42 -25.76
CA ARG A 257 -30.46 -29.85 -25.90
C ARG A 257 -31.37 -29.04 -24.97
N GLN A 258 -30.92 -28.76 -23.75
CA GLN A 258 -31.67 -28.01 -22.73
C GLN A 258 -31.62 -26.48 -22.95
N ALA A 259 -30.51 -25.98 -23.51
CA ALA A 259 -30.25 -24.58 -23.80
C ALA A 259 -29.67 -24.42 -25.23
N PRO A 260 -30.49 -24.56 -26.29
CA PRO A 260 -30.03 -24.54 -27.67
C PRO A 260 -29.40 -23.22 -28.14
N GLY A 261 -29.64 -22.12 -27.42
CA GLY A 261 -29.07 -20.80 -27.68
C GLY A 261 -27.83 -20.46 -26.83
N TYR A 262 -27.38 -21.37 -25.97
CA TYR A 262 -26.25 -21.11 -25.08
C TYR A 262 -24.90 -21.40 -25.78
N TYR A 263 -24.14 -20.33 -26.02
CA TYR A 263 -22.87 -20.38 -26.76
C TYR A 263 -21.86 -21.40 -26.19
N PRO A 264 -21.56 -21.42 -24.87
CA PRO A 264 -20.56 -22.34 -24.31
C PRO A 264 -20.89 -23.82 -24.55
N ALA A 265 -22.17 -24.19 -24.55
CA ALA A 265 -22.57 -25.57 -24.82
C ALA A 265 -22.17 -26.02 -26.23
N ALA A 266 -22.50 -25.23 -27.26
CA ALA A 266 -22.19 -25.57 -28.64
C ALA A 266 -20.68 -25.46 -28.94
N TYR A 267 -20.02 -24.43 -28.40
CA TYR A 267 -18.59 -24.20 -28.61
C TYR A 267 -17.76 -25.36 -28.04
N ASN A 268 -18.04 -25.76 -26.80
CA ASN A 268 -17.28 -26.83 -26.15
C ASN A 268 -17.54 -28.21 -26.78
N MET A 269 -18.70 -28.47 -27.40
CA MET A 269 -18.88 -29.67 -28.23
C MET A 269 -17.86 -29.74 -29.39
N GLY A 270 -17.62 -28.62 -30.06
CA GLY A 270 -16.61 -28.53 -31.11
C GLY A 270 -15.20 -28.75 -30.54
N ARG A 271 -14.84 -27.98 -29.50
CA ARG A 271 -13.54 -28.06 -28.83
C ARG A 271 -13.16 -29.46 -28.37
N ARG A 272 -14.06 -30.20 -27.69
CA ARG A 272 -13.78 -31.57 -27.23
C ARG A 272 -13.50 -32.54 -28.39
N MET A 273 -14.11 -32.33 -29.56
CA MET A 273 -13.80 -33.11 -30.76
C MET A 273 -12.45 -32.70 -31.38
N GLU A 274 -12.11 -31.41 -31.37
CA GLU A 274 -10.79 -30.93 -31.82
C GLU A 274 -9.66 -31.45 -30.93
N ASP A 275 -9.86 -31.52 -29.60
CA ASP A 275 -8.86 -32.00 -28.63
C ASP A 275 -8.41 -33.45 -28.94
N VAL A 276 -9.31 -34.27 -29.49
CA VAL A 276 -8.99 -35.64 -29.92
C VAL A 276 -8.58 -35.76 -31.39
N GLY A 277 -8.65 -34.67 -32.17
CA GLY A 277 -8.30 -34.61 -33.60
C GLY A 277 -9.44 -34.92 -34.58
N ALA A 278 -10.70 -34.87 -34.13
CA ALA A 278 -11.89 -35.11 -34.96
C ALA A 278 -12.40 -33.84 -35.65
N ASP A 279 -11.51 -33.09 -36.31
CA ASP A 279 -11.78 -31.73 -36.84
C ASP A 279 -12.98 -31.65 -37.80
N GLU A 280 -13.17 -32.66 -38.66
CA GLU A 280 -14.30 -32.71 -39.60
C GLU A 280 -15.65 -32.83 -38.86
N GLN A 281 -15.67 -33.55 -37.73
CA GLN A 281 -16.86 -33.69 -36.89
C GLN A 281 -17.05 -32.47 -35.96
N ALA A 282 -15.97 -31.82 -35.54
CA ALA A 282 -16.01 -30.60 -34.73
C ALA A 282 -16.62 -29.41 -35.49
N PHE A 283 -16.26 -29.28 -36.78
CA PHE A 283 -16.61 -28.16 -37.64
C PHE A 283 -18.09 -27.70 -37.59
N PRO A 284 -19.12 -28.57 -37.76
CA PRO A 284 -20.52 -28.15 -37.68
C PRO A 284 -20.93 -27.58 -36.31
N TYR A 285 -20.30 -28.01 -35.22
CA TYR A 285 -20.56 -27.49 -33.88
C TYR A 285 -19.94 -26.11 -33.68
N LEU A 286 -18.72 -25.90 -34.18
CA LEU A 286 -18.04 -24.60 -34.16
C LEU A 286 -18.79 -23.57 -35.02
N GLU A 287 -19.24 -23.96 -36.22
CA GLU A 287 -20.05 -23.08 -37.09
C GLU A 287 -21.37 -22.69 -36.42
N ARG A 288 -22.04 -23.65 -35.76
CA ARG A 288 -23.24 -23.35 -34.97
C ARG A 288 -22.93 -22.39 -33.81
N ALA A 289 -21.85 -22.62 -33.08
CA ALA A 289 -21.44 -21.78 -31.96
C ALA A 289 -21.08 -20.36 -32.41
N ALA A 290 -20.40 -20.21 -33.55
CA ALA A 290 -20.06 -18.92 -34.14
C ALA A 290 -21.30 -18.03 -34.37
N ALA A 291 -22.41 -18.63 -34.78
CA ALA A 291 -23.70 -17.94 -34.97
C ALA A 291 -24.43 -17.60 -33.66
N LEU A 292 -24.10 -18.25 -32.54
CA LEU A 292 -24.69 -17.97 -31.23
C LEU A 292 -23.98 -16.83 -30.49
N TYR A 293 -22.77 -16.46 -30.92
CA TYR A 293 -21.98 -15.41 -30.28
C TYR A 293 -22.73 -14.06 -30.28
N PRO A 294 -22.71 -13.30 -29.18
CA PRO A 294 -23.39 -12.00 -29.07
C PRO A 294 -22.84 -10.99 -30.08
N ALA A 295 -23.66 -10.56 -31.04
CA ALA A 295 -23.26 -9.60 -32.08
C ALA A 295 -22.96 -8.19 -31.53
N VAL A 296 -23.41 -7.89 -30.30
CA VAL A 296 -23.10 -6.65 -29.59
C VAL A 296 -21.65 -6.60 -29.09
N GLN A 297 -21.01 -7.76 -28.86
CA GLN A 297 -19.63 -7.86 -28.40
C GLN A 297 -18.68 -7.84 -29.60
N THR A 298 -18.16 -6.66 -29.92
CA THR A 298 -17.34 -6.47 -31.13
C THR A 298 -15.84 -6.45 -30.89
N TYR A 299 -15.38 -6.24 -29.66
CA TYR A 299 -13.94 -6.11 -29.35
C TYR A 299 -13.30 -7.45 -28.98
N LEU A 300 -14.08 -8.32 -28.34
CA LEU A 300 -13.66 -9.65 -27.95
C LEU A 300 -13.63 -10.62 -29.12
N LEU A 301 -12.81 -11.65 -28.99
CA LEU A 301 -12.72 -12.70 -29.99
C LEU A 301 -13.96 -13.62 -29.91
N ASN A 302 -14.71 -13.71 -31.00
CA ASN A 302 -15.57 -14.86 -31.26
C ASN A 302 -14.68 -16.08 -31.58
N GLU A 303 -14.29 -16.82 -30.55
CA GLU A 303 -13.42 -17.99 -30.64
C GLU A 303 -14.00 -19.05 -31.59
N ALA A 304 -15.29 -19.35 -31.49
CA ALA A 304 -15.94 -20.32 -32.36
C ALA A 304 -15.85 -19.94 -33.85
N ALA A 305 -16.03 -18.65 -34.19
CA ALA A 305 -15.88 -18.18 -35.57
C ALA A 305 -14.43 -18.27 -36.05
N PHE A 306 -13.48 -17.89 -35.18
CA PHE A 306 -12.06 -17.96 -35.50
C PHE A 306 -11.62 -19.40 -35.77
N GLU A 307 -11.98 -20.33 -34.88
CA GLU A 307 -11.70 -21.75 -35.01
C GLU A 307 -12.42 -22.36 -36.22
N ALA A 308 -13.71 -22.07 -36.44
CA ALA A 308 -14.44 -22.57 -37.60
C ALA A 308 -13.79 -22.14 -38.93
N ILE A 309 -13.36 -20.89 -39.06
CA ILE A 309 -12.69 -20.39 -40.27
C ILE A 309 -11.35 -21.12 -40.50
N ILE A 310 -10.56 -21.28 -39.43
CA ILE A 310 -9.26 -21.98 -39.51
C ILE A 310 -9.46 -23.46 -39.83
N THR A 311 -10.41 -24.13 -39.16
CA THR A 311 -10.75 -25.53 -39.41
C THR A 311 -11.27 -25.72 -40.84
N ALA A 312 -12.08 -24.79 -41.38
CA ALA A 312 -12.48 -24.81 -42.79
C ALA A 312 -11.28 -24.68 -43.74
N CYS A 313 -10.32 -23.79 -43.46
CA CYS A 313 -9.07 -23.68 -44.20
C CYS A 313 -8.28 -25.01 -44.17
N TRP A 314 -8.16 -25.64 -43.01
CA TRP A 314 -7.44 -26.91 -42.85
C TRP A 314 -8.12 -28.11 -43.52
N LEU A 315 -9.45 -28.08 -43.60
CA LEU A 315 -10.25 -29.03 -44.37
C LEU A 315 -10.26 -28.73 -45.88
N GLY A 316 -9.62 -27.65 -46.32
CA GLY A 316 -9.57 -27.23 -47.72
C GLY A 316 -10.87 -26.60 -48.23
N GLN A 317 -11.79 -26.25 -47.34
CA GLN A 317 -13.08 -25.61 -47.64
C GLN A 317 -12.92 -24.08 -47.73
N VAL A 318 -12.04 -23.62 -48.63
CA VAL A 318 -11.61 -22.20 -48.72
C VAL A 318 -12.76 -21.26 -49.02
N GLU A 319 -13.70 -21.64 -49.89
CA GLU A 319 -14.89 -20.82 -50.19
C GLU A 319 -15.75 -20.60 -48.93
N ARG A 320 -16.01 -21.68 -48.18
CA ARG A 320 -16.78 -21.61 -46.93
C ARG A 320 -16.06 -20.80 -45.85
N ALA A 321 -14.74 -20.93 -45.76
CA ALA A 321 -13.92 -20.10 -44.86
C ALA A 321 -14.04 -18.60 -45.23
N GLY A 322 -14.06 -18.27 -46.52
CA GLY A 322 -14.32 -16.92 -47.01
C GLY A 322 -15.72 -16.40 -46.67
N ASP A 323 -16.77 -17.21 -46.88
CA ASP A 323 -18.15 -16.84 -46.56
C ASP A 323 -18.34 -16.54 -45.07
N MET A 324 -17.77 -17.38 -44.20
CA MET A 324 -17.80 -17.15 -42.75
C MET A 324 -17.00 -15.90 -42.36
N LEU A 325 -15.86 -15.68 -43.01
CA LEU A 325 -15.06 -14.49 -42.75
C LEU A 325 -15.82 -13.21 -43.07
N ASP A 326 -16.47 -13.15 -44.24
CA ASP A 326 -17.29 -12.00 -44.64
C ASP A 326 -18.46 -11.75 -43.68
N LEU A 327 -19.01 -12.82 -43.10
CA LEU A 327 -20.08 -12.74 -42.11
C LEU A 327 -19.61 -12.18 -40.76
N TYR A 328 -18.46 -12.63 -40.25
CA TYR A 328 -18.06 -12.36 -38.86
C TYR A 328 -17.03 -11.23 -38.70
N ILE A 329 -16.24 -10.91 -39.74
CA ILE A 329 -15.13 -9.95 -39.60
C ILE A 329 -15.58 -8.52 -39.27
N LEU A 330 -16.79 -8.13 -39.71
CA LEU A 330 -17.34 -6.80 -39.41
C LEU A 330 -17.77 -6.65 -37.94
N HIS A 331 -18.02 -7.78 -37.28
CA HIS A 331 -18.52 -7.85 -35.90
C HIS A 331 -17.46 -8.37 -34.93
N ASN A 332 -16.20 -8.52 -35.37
CA ASN A 332 -15.10 -9.04 -34.56
C ASN A 332 -13.81 -8.24 -34.86
N GLN A 333 -13.54 -7.24 -34.03
CA GLN A 333 -12.42 -6.31 -34.13
C GLN A 333 -11.15 -6.82 -33.46
N HIS A 334 -11.21 -7.98 -32.78
CA HIS A 334 -10.07 -8.58 -32.13
C HIS A 334 -8.96 -8.88 -33.14
N TYR A 335 -7.70 -8.55 -32.80
CA TYR A 335 -6.59 -8.62 -33.76
C TYR A 335 -6.36 -10.04 -34.29
N LYS A 336 -6.60 -11.09 -33.49
CA LYS A 336 -6.51 -12.50 -33.91
C LYS A 336 -7.43 -12.84 -35.10
N MET A 337 -8.55 -12.13 -35.27
CA MET A 337 -9.43 -12.39 -36.42
C MET A 337 -8.78 -11.98 -37.76
N ARG A 338 -7.81 -11.06 -37.74
CA ARG A 338 -6.96 -10.76 -38.90
C ARG A 338 -6.02 -11.92 -39.23
N ARG A 339 -5.57 -12.71 -38.25
CA ARG A 339 -4.78 -13.92 -38.52
C ARG A 339 -5.60 -14.95 -39.31
N ALA A 340 -6.88 -15.14 -38.96
CA ALA A 340 -7.76 -16.04 -39.72
C ALA A 340 -7.96 -15.54 -41.16
N ARG A 341 -8.21 -14.24 -41.35
CA ARG A 341 -8.27 -13.62 -42.68
C ARG A 341 -6.98 -13.81 -43.48
N ALA A 342 -5.83 -13.61 -42.84
CA ALA A 342 -4.54 -13.77 -43.51
C ALA A 342 -4.34 -15.18 -44.05
N GLU A 343 -4.81 -16.20 -43.34
CA GLU A 343 -4.73 -17.59 -43.80
C GLU A 343 -5.66 -17.84 -45.00
N VAL A 344 -6.88 -17.31 -44.99
CA VAL A 344 -7.78 -17.33 -46.16
C VAL A 344 -7.13 -16.64 -47.36
N PHE A 345 -6.54 -15.45 -47.18
CA PHE A 345 -5.80 -14.73 -48.24
C PHE A 345 -4.61 -15.52 -48.76
N LEU A 346 -3.86 -16.18 -47.88
CA LEU A 346 -2.73 -17.02 -48.26
C LEU A 346 -3.17 -18.21 -49.12
N MET A 347 -4.30 -18.85 -48.77
CA MET A 347 -4.87 -19.98 -49.51
C MET A 347 -5.47 -19.56 -50.86
N THR A 348 -6.00 -18.34 -50.95
CA THR A 348 -6.58 -17.77 -52.19
C THR A 348 -5.56 -17.04 -53.06
N GLY A 349 -4.34 -16.79 -52.55
CA GLY A 349 -3.22 -16.22 -53.30
C GLY A 349 -3.01 -14.71 -53.16
N TYR A 350 -3.77 -14.03 -52.28
CA TYR A 350 -3.63 -12.60 -51.98
C TYR A 350 -2.49 -12.35 -50.97
N LEU A 351 -1.26 -12.63 -51.39
CA LEU A 351 -0.08 -12.65 -50.51
C LEU A 351 0.22 -11.30 -49.85
N GLU A 352 -0.06 -10.17 -50.51
CA GLU A 352 0.19 -8.83 -49.95
C GLU A 352 -0.79 -8.48 -48.82
N ASP A 353 -2.07 -8.85 -48.97
CA ASP A 353 -3.08 -8.64 -47.93
C ASP A 353 -2.85 -9.57 -46.74
N ALA A 354 -2.47 -10.84 -47.00
CA ALA A 354 -2.04 -11.77 -45.96
C ALA A 354 -0.83 -11.23 -45.18
N GLN A 355 0.15 -10.67 -45.88
CA GLN A 355 1.33 -10.05 -45.25
C GLN A 355 0.92 -8.91 -44.31
N ARG A 356 0.07 -7.99 -44.80
CA ARG A 356 -0.38 -6.81 -44.04
C ARG A 356 -1.12 -7.20 -42.77
N ASP A 357 -2.00 -8.20 -42.84
CA ASP A 357 -2.74 -8.68 -41.69
C ASP A 357 -1.85 -9.36 -40.66
N LEU A 358 -0.89 -10.18 -41.11
CA LEU A 358 0.07 -10.84 -40.22
C LEU A 358 1.03 -9.85 -39.57
N ASP A 359 1.51 -8.85 -40.31
CA ASP A 359 2.34 -7.78 -39.77
C ASP A 359 1.57 -7.00 -38.67
N ALA A 360 0.29 -6.69 -38.90
CA ALA A 360 -0.57 -6.04 -37.89
C ALA A 360 -0.85 -6.90 -36.66
N VAL A 361 -0.94 -8.23 -36.83
CA VAL A 361 -1.07 -9.17 -35.71
C VAL A 361 0.22 -9.19 -34.89
N LEU A 362 1.39 -9.24 -35.55
CA LEU A 362 2.70 -9.30 -34.90
C LEU A 362 3.12 -7.97 -34.26
N GLU A 363 2.53 -6.85 -34.66
CA GLU A 363 2.65 -5.56 -33.96
C GLU A 363 1.95 -5.59 -32.59
N LYS A 364 0.90 -6.41 -32.44
CA LYS A 364 0.17 -6.58 -31.18
C LYS A 364 0.74 -7.71 -30.32
N ASP A 365 1.13 -8.82 -30.94
CA ASP A 365 1.75 -9.97 -30.27
C ASP A 365 2.93 -10.48 -31.12
N GLU A 366 4.13 -9.99 -30.79
CA GLU A 366 5.36 -10.31 -31.53
C GLU A 366 5.81 -11.78 -31.42
N ASN A 367 5.25 -12.50 -30.44
CA ASN A 367 5.58 -13.89 -30.11
C ASN A 367 4.48 -14.87 -30.55
N TYR A 368 3.48 -14.41 -31.31
CA TYR A 368 2.41 -15.28 -31.79
C TYR A 368 2.91 -16.31 -32.82
N GLY A 369 3.29 -17.50 -32.34
CA GLY A 369 3.98 -18.55 -33.12
C GLY A 369 3.34 -18.92 -34.46
N THR A 370 2.01 -19.04 -34.52
CA THR A 370 1.32 -19.37 -35.77
C THR A 370 1.36 -18.22 -36.78
N ALA A 371 1.23 -16.97 -36.33
CA ALA A 371 1.34 -15.80 -37.19
C ALA A 371 2.77 -15.63 -37.73
N LEU A 372 3.79 -15.87 -36.90
CA LEU A 372 5.20 -15.90 -37.31
C LEU A 372 5.45 -16.93 -38.43
N TRP A 373 4.94 -18.16 -38.24
CA TRP A 373 5.09 -19.21 -39.24
C TRP A 373 4.36 -18.86 -40.55
N LEU A 374 3.11 -18.38 -40.48
CA LEU A 374 2.35 -17.96 -41.67
C LEU A 374 3.03 -16.80 -42.39
N ARG A 375 3.66 -15.86 -41.66
CA ARG A 375 4.39 -14.73 -42.24
C ARG A 375 5.64 -15.18 -42.99
N GLY A 376 6.32 -16.20 -42.48
CA GLY A 376 7.39 -16.89 -43.19
C GLY A 376 6.91 -17.64 -44.43
N LEU A 377 5.73 -18.27 -44.37
CA LEU A 377 5.11 -18.92 -45.53
C LEU A 377 4.76 -17.91 -46.64
N VAL A 378 4.30 -16.70 -46.29
CA VAL A 378 4.11 -15.60 -47.25
C VAL A 378 5.44 -15.24 -47.93
N ALA A 379 6.50 -15.02 -47.17
CA ALA A 379 7.83 -14.71 -47.72
C ALA A 379 8.35 -15.85 -48.63
N TRP A 380 8.11 -17.10 -48.23
CA TRP A 380 8.43 -18.28 -49.04
C TRP A 380 7.68 -18.28 -50.37
N LYS A 381 6.36 -18.01 -50.38
CA LYS A 381 5.56 -17.94 -51.61
C LYS A 381 5.93 -16.74 -52.50
N GLN A 382 6.44 -15.65 -51.91
CA GLN A 382 7.01 -14.50 -52.63
C GLN A 382 8.43 -14.74 -53.18
N GLY A 383 9.06 -15.88 -52.88
CA GLY A 383 10.43 -16.21 -53.31
C GLY A 383 11.54 -15.60 -52.45
N LYS A 384 11.21 -14.99 -51.30
CA LYS A 384 12.16 -14.38 -50.36
C LYS A 384 12.64 -15.41 -49.34
N ARG A 385 13.58 -16.26 -49.76
CA ARG A 385 14.04 -17.44 -48.98
C ARG A 385 14.69 -17.07 -47.64
N ASP A 386 15.57 -16.07 -47.62
CA ASP A 386 16.27 -15.64 -46.41
C ASP A 386 15.30 -15.07 -45.36
N GLU A 387 14.32 -14.26 -45.82
CA GLU A 387 13.27 -13.71 -44.96
C GLU A 387 12.39 -14.82 -44.37
N ALA A 388 11.99 -15.80 -45.20
CA ALA A 388 11.19 -16.94 -44.74
C ALA A 388 11.91 -17.76 -43.64
N GLN A 389 13.22 -17.96 -43.79
CA GLN A 389 14.04 -18.67 -42.81
C GLN A 389 14.15 -17.91 -41.48
N ALA A 390 14.33 -16.58 -41.53
CA ALA A 390 14.37 -15.74 -40.34
C ALA A 390 13.03 -15.81 -39.55
N TRP A 391 11.90 -15.72 -40.25
CA TRP A 391 10.58 -15.88 -39.63
C TRP A 391 10.37 -17.29 -39.04
N GLN A 392 10.84 -18.34 -39.71
CA GLN A 392 10.76 -19.70 -39.18
C GLN A 392 11.57 -19.87 -37.89
N GLN A 393 12.77 -19.30 -37.81
CA GLN A 393 13.59 -19.35 -36.60
C GLN A 393 12.90 -18.68 -35.42
N ARG A 394 12.26 -17.53 -35.65
CA ARG A 394 11.44 -16.84 -34.64
C ARG A 394 10.26 -17.69 -34.18
N ALA A 395 9.55 -18.34 -35.11
CA ALA A 395 8.44 -19.24 -34.77
C ALA A 395 8.93 -20.46 -33.96
N MET A 396 10.06 -21.04 -34.32
CA MET A 396 10.67 -22.19 -33.62
C MET A 396 11.16 -21.86 -32.20
N ALA A 397 11.51 -20.60 -31.94
CA ALA A 397 11.84 -20.14 -30.59
C ALA A 397 10.62 -20.24 -29.65
N GLN A 398 9.40 -20.13 -30.19
CA GLN A 398 8.15 -20.30 -29.42
C GLN A 398 7.84 -21.77 -29.18
N HIS A 399 7.89 -22.60 -30.23
CA HIS A 399 7.69 -24.04 -30.10
C HIS A 399 8.27 -24.82 -31.29
N LYS A 400 8.81 -26.01 -31.03
CA LYS A 400 9.48 -26.85 -32.06
C LYS A 400 8.54 -27.33 -33.17
N VAL A 401 7.22 -27.38 -32.93
CA VAL A 401 6.21 -27.76 -33.94
C VAL A 401 6.28 -26.86 -35.18
N TYR A 402 6.71 -25.60 -35.00
CA TYR A 402 6.87 -24.64 -36.09
C TYR A 402 8.13 -24.87 -36.93
N ALA A 403 8.81 -26.02 -36.83
CA ALA A 403 9.83 -26.46 -37.78
C ALA A 403 9.23 -27.03 -39.09
N ALA A 404 7.89 -27.09 -39.19
CA ALA A 404 7.18 -27.59 -40.35
C ALA A 404 7.61 -26.88 -41.65
N SER A 405 7.96 -27.67 -42.67
CA SER A 405 8.50 -27.15 -43.94
C SER A 405 7.46 -26.39 -44.76
N TYR A 406 7.83 -25.20 -45.26
CA TYR A 406 7.03 -24.43 -46.22
C TYR A 406 6.91 -25.10 -47.60
N GLU A 407 7.72 -26.12 -47.90
CA GLU A 407 7.61 -26.89 -49.15
C GLU A 407 6.42 -27.85 -49.11
N THR A 408 6.17 -28.47 -47.97
CA THR A 408 5.16 -29.53 -47.81
C THR A 408 3.86 -29.01 -47.20
N HIS A 409 3.89 -27.85 -46.54
CA HIS A 409 2.72 -27.25 -45.90
C HIS A 409 2.33 -25.93 -46.57
N HIS A 410 1.02 -25.74 -46.74
CA HIS A 410 0.46 -24.57 -47.42
C HIS A 410 -0.49 -23.76 -46.54
N CYS A 411 -0.68 -24.20 -45.30
CA CYS A 411 -1.44 -23.57 -44.22
C CYS A 411 -0.92 -24.11 -42.88
N ALA A 412 -1.48 -23.65 -41.75
CA ALA A 412 -1.08 -24.09 -40.42
C ALA A 412 -1.64 -25.46 -39.99
N ALA A 413 -2.18 -26.27 -40.92
CA ALA A 413 -2.84 -27.54 -40.61
C ALA A 413 -1.93 -28.60 -39.97
N PHE A 414 -0.60 -28.46 -40.07
CA PHE A 414 0.36 -29.34 -39.36
C PHE A 414 0.28 -29.22 -37.83
N LEU A 415 -0.42 -28.21 -37.30
CA LEU A 415 -0.71 -28.14 -35.87
C LEU A 415 -1.70 -29.22 -35.42
N ARG A 416 -2.39 -29.89 -36.34
CA ARG A 416 -3.36 -30.97 -36.09
C ARG A 416 -3.08 -32.19 -36.98
N GLU A 417 -1.95 -32.84 -36.75
CA GLU A 417 -1.48 -33.98 -37.58
C GLU A 417 -2.33 -35.26 -37.46
N ASN A 418 -3.26 -35.37 -36.51
CA ASN A 418 -4.09 -36.55 -36.29
C ASN A 418 -5.54 -36.34 -36.71
N LYS A 419 -5.88 -36.71 -37.95
CA LYS A 419 -7.29 -36.83 -38.36
C LYS A 419 -7.88 -38.13 -37.83
N THR A 420 -8.77 -38.03 -36.85
CA THR A 420 -9.53 -39.17 -36.32
C THR A 420 -11.02 -38.99 -36.55
N THR A 421 -11.79 -40.05 -36.30
CA THR A 421 -13.25 -40.01 -36.21
C THR A 421 -13.71 -40.69 -34.94
N VAL A 422 -14.67 -40.09 -34.24
CA VAL A 422 -15.25 -40.61 -33.00
C VAL A 422 -16.71 -41.03 -33.19
N ASP A 423 -17.20 -41.94 -32.35
CA ASP A 423 -18.57 -42.48 -32.38
C ASP A 423 -19.49 -41.85 -31.32
N TRP A 424 -19.06 -40.76 -30.67
CA TRP A 424 -19.71 -40.18 -29.49
C TRP A 424 -21.19 -39.81 -29.70
N GLU A 425 -21.56 -39.39 -30.91
CA GLU A 425 -22.95 -39.06 -31.26
C GLU A 425 -23.91 -40.23 -31.05
N SER A 426 -23.42 -41.47 -31.14
CA SER A 426 -24.22 -42.69 -30.95
C SER A 426 -24.37 -43.11 -29.49
N LEU A 427 -23.59 -42.53 -28.58
CA LEU A 427 -23.58 -42.89 -27.16
C LEU A 427 -24.71 -42.19 -26.39
N VAL A 428 -25.12 -42.77 -25.26
CA VAL A 428 -26.12 -42.22 -24.32
C VAL A 428 -25.41 -41.81 -23.03
N LEU A 429 -25.68 -40.59 -22.53
CA LEU A 429 -24.99 -40.04 -21.36
C LEU A 429 -25.18 -40.92 -20.11
N ASP A 430 -26.41 -41.37 -19.87
CA ASP A 430 -26.75 -42.20 -18.69
C ASP A 430 -26.02 -43.55 -18.66
N ASP A 431 -25.59 -44.07 -19.82
CA ASP A 431 -24.85 -45.33 -19.92
C ASP A 431 -23.34 -45.15 -19.63
N VAL A 432 -22.82 -43.92 -19.74
CA VAL A 432 -21.39 -43.59 -19.65
C VAL A 432 -21.07 -42.78 -18.39
N LYS A 433 -22.07 -42.13 -17.79
CA LYS A 433 -21.93 -41.32 -16.58
C LYS A 433 -21.39 -42.18 -15.42
N PRO A 434 -20.22 -41.85 -14.85
CA PRO A 434 -19.65 -42.61 -13.75
C PRO A 434 -20.47 -42.44 -12.48
N VAL A 435 -20.48 -43.49 -11.66
CA VAL A 435 -20.92 -43.39 -10.25
C VAL A 435 -19.79 -42.67 -9.50
N GLN A 436 -20.14 -41.65 -8.70
CA GLN A 436 -19.17 -40.89 -7.88
C GLN A 436 -18.73 -41.72 -6.67
N ASP A 437 -18.06 -42.84 -6.92
CA ASP A 437 -17.44 -43.70 -5.92
C ASP A 437 -15.98 -43.28 -5.64
N GLU A 438 -15.28 -44.05 -4.80
CA GLU A 438 -13.89 -43.77 -4.41
C GLU A 438 -12.95 -43.66 -5.62
N ALA A 439 -13.11 -44.50 -6.64
CA ALA A 439 -12.25 -44.46 -7.82
C ALA A 439 -12.47 -43.18 -8.65
N TRP A 440 -13.73 -42.71 -8.72
CA TRP A 440 -14.05 -41.45 -9.36
C TRP A 440 -13.39 -40.25 -8.66
N TRP A 441 -13.46 -40.18 -7.32
CA TRP A 441 -12.84 -39.10 -6.56
C TRP A 441 -11.30 -39.11 -6.66
N LEU A 442 -10.67 -40.29 -6.60
CA LEU A 442 -9.22 -40.42 -6.79
C LEU A 442 -8.78 -39.97 -8.20
N ALA A 443 -9.61 -40.23 -9.22
CA ALA A 443 -9.37 -39.76 -10.57
C ALA A 443 -9.52 -38.24 -10.71
N LEU A 444 -10.56 -37.65 -10.11
CA LEU A 444 -10.76 -36.20 -10.10
C LEU A 444 -9.60 -35.48 -9.41
N LEU A 445 -9.23 -35.89 -8.20
CA LEU A 445 -8.16 -35.26 -7.40
C LEU A 445 -6.77 -35.45 -8.00
N LYS A 446 -6.62 -36.34 -8.99
CA LYS A 446 -5.40 -36.45 -9.80
C LYS A 446 -5.20 -35.22 -10.70
N GLY A 447 -6.29 -34.72 -11.28
CA GLY A 447 -6.28 -33.63 -12.25
C GLY A 447 -6.67 -32.28 -11.65
N ALA A 448 -7.41 -32.28 -10.54
CA ALA A 448 -7.94 -31.09 -9.87
C ALA A 448 -7.97 -31.30 -8.35
N ARG A 449 -6.81 -31.09 -7.71
CA ARG A 449 -6.60 -31.30 -6.26
C ARG A 449 -7.34 -30.27 -5.38
N ASP A 450 -7.54 -29.09 -5.94
CA ASP A 450 -8.34 -27.99 -5.38
C ASP A 450 -9.78 -28.43 -5.08
N GLU A 451 -10.30 -29.44 -5.77
CA GLU A 451 -11.65 -29.97 -5.57
C GLU A 451 -11.79 -30.89 -4.34
N ALA A 452 -10.76 -31.02 -3.49
CA ALA A 452 -10.75 -31.91 -2.34
C ALA A 452 -11.85 -31.63 -1.30
N PHE A 453 -12.27 -30.36 -1.17
CA PHE A 453 -13.37 -29.99 -0.29
C PHE A 453 -14.70 -30.68 -0.66
N ARG A 454 -14.90 -31.01 -1.95
CA ARG A 454 -16.12 -31.67 -2.45
C ARG A 454 -16.21 -33.14 -2.09
N VAL A 455 -15.11 -33.76 -1.66
CA VAL A 455 -15.11 -35.16 -1.24
C VAL A 455 -16.11 -35.31 -0.09
N PRO A 456 -17.13 -36.19 -0.20
CA PRO A 456 -18.13 -36.35 0.82
C PRO A 456 -17.50 -36.71 2.17
N GLU A 457 -17.96 -36.13 3.27
CA GLU A 457 -17.44 -36.42 4.62
C GLU A 457 -17.39 -37.93 4.89
N SER A 458 -18.42 -38.67 4.44
CA SER A 458 -18.49 -40.13 4.56
C SER A 458 -17.35 -40.91 3.86
N MET A 459 -16.65 -40.31 2.90
CA MET A 459 -15.52 -40.88 2.16
C MET A 459 -14.16 -40.43 2.72
N ARG A 460 -14.11 -39.40 3.57
CA ARG A 460 -12.87 -38.87 4.19
C ARG A 460 -12.35 -39.79 5.29
N THR A 461 -12.00 -41.01 4.90
CA THR A 461 -11.61 -42.11 5.77
C THR A 461 -10.11 -42.35 5.72
N THR A 462 -9.58 -43.10 6.69
CA THR A 462 -8.18 -43.57 6.69
C THR A 462 -7.82 -44.29 5.39
N ALA A 463 -8.73 -45.10 4.83
CA ALA A 463 -8.48 -45.86 3.61
C ALA A 463 -8.34 -44.93 2.39
N PHE A 464 -9.21 -43.92 2.28
CA PHE A 464 -9.14 -42.95 1.19
C PHE A 464 -7.89 -42.08 1.29
N LEU A 465 -7.51 -41.64 2.50
CA LEU A 465 -6.28 -40.88 2.73
C LEU A 465 -5.03 -41.69 2.40
N GLN A 466 -5.03 -42.99 2.74
CA GLN A 466 -3.97 -43.93 2.33
C GLN A 466 -3.89 -44.07 0.80
N ALA A 467 -5.03 -44.13 0.10
CA ALA A 467 -5.07 -44.21 -1.36
C ALA A 467 -4.52 -42.93 -2.03
N LEU A 468 -4.86 -41.74 -1.51
CA LEU A 468 -4.29 -40.46 -1.98
C LEU A 468 -2.77 -40.42 -1.83
N LEU A 469 -2.26 -40.89 -0.68
CA LEU A 469 -0.82 -40.98 -0.43
C LEU A 469 -0.15 -41.93 -1.43
N GLU A 470 -0.72 -43.12 -1.67
CA GLU A 470 -0.19 -44.12 -2.61
C GLU A 470 -0.19 -43.64 -4.07
N GLN A 471 -1.14 -42.78 -4.43
CA GLN A 471 -1.21 -42.14 -5.75
C GLN A 471 -0.11 -41.09 -5.97
N GLN A 472 0.66 -40.73 -4.94
CA GLN A 472 1.63 -39.63 -4.96
C GLN A 472 0.99 -38.32 -5.41
N ALA A 473 -0.19 -37.99 -4.88
CA ALA A 473 -0.82 -36.73 -5.22
C ALA A 473 0.10 -35.55 -4.84
N ASP A 474 0.22 -34.59 -5.75
CA ASP A 474 0.93 -33.34 -5.48
C ASP A 474 0.16 -32.53 -4.43
N ASP A 475 0.87 -31.76 -3.60
CA ASP A 475 0.28 -30.90 -2.56
C ASP A 475 -0.57 -31.67 -1.52
N MET A 476 0.03 -32.73 -0.97
CA MET A 476 -0.60 -33.58 0.04
C MET A 476 -1.11 -32.81 1.27
N ALA A 477 -0.47 -31.70 1.65
CA ALA A 477 -0.88 -30.92 2.82
C ALA A 477 -2.30 -30.35 2.65
N TYR A 478 -2.59 -29.73 1.51
CA TYR A 478 -3.92 -29.21 1.19
C TYR A 478 -4.99 -30.32 1.21
N LEU A 479 -4.71 -31.47 0.58
CA LEU A 479 -5.63 -32.62 0.56
C LEU A 479 -5.95 -33.13 1.97
N VAL A 480 -4.92 -33.24 2.81
CA VAL A 480 -5.03 -33.73 4.20
C VAL A 480 -5.88 -32.80 5.07
N SER A 481 -5.92 -31.50 4.77
CA SER A 481 -6.64 -30.50 5.56
C SER A 481 -8.15 -30.76 5.69
N PHE A 482 -8.75 -31.48 4.73
CA PHE A 482 -10.18 -31.81 4.73
C PHE A 482 -10.53 -33.06 5.53
N PHE A 483 -9.55 -33.85 5.98
CA PHE A 483 -9.79 -35.10 6.66
C PHE A 483 -10.04 -34.89 8.16
N PRO A 484 -11.04 -35.58 8.74
CA PRO A 484 -11.32 -35.48 10.16
C PRO A 484 -10.23 -36.18 10.98
N ALA A 485 -10.10 -35.83 12.26
CA ALA A 485 -9.05 -36.35 13.13
C ALA A 485 -9.06 -37.90 13.24
N GLU A 486 -10.23 -38.52 13.12
CA GLU A 486 -10.43 -39.97 13.15
C GLU A 486 -9.84 -40.70 11.93
N ALA A 487 -9.60 -39.99 10.82
CA ALA A 487 -8.97 -40.56 9.64
C ALA A 487 -7.47 -40.84 9.85
N PHE A 488 -6.84 -40.19 10.84
CA PHE A 488 -5.41 -40.28 11.08
C PHE A 488 -5.04 -41.41 12.03
N THR A 489 -4.01 -42.16 11.66
CA THR A 489 -3.30 -43.09 12.55
C THR A 489 -1.87 -42.60 12.73
N ALA A 490 -1.18 -43.02 13.80
CA ALA A 490 0.22 -42.63 14.02
C ALA A 490 1.15 -43.04 12.84
N ASP A 491 0.92 -44.23 12.27
CA ASP A 491 1.69 -44.72 11.13
C ASP A 491 1.40 -43.94 9.84
N LEU A 492 0.14 -43.55 9.61
CA LEU A 492 -0.25 -42.74 8.46
C LEU A 492 0.28 -41.30 8.59
N ALA A 493 0.18 -40.70 9.77
CA ALA A 493 0.74 -39.37 10.06
C ALA A 493 2.25 -39.34 9.79
N LEU A 494 2.98 -40.39 10.20
CA LEU A 494 4.42 -40.50 9.93
C LEU A 494 4.72 -40.62 8.43
N GLN A 495 3.95 -41.42 7.69
CA GLN A 495 4.13 -41.54 6.24
C GLN A 495 3.84 -40.22 5.50
N LEU A 496 2.78 -39.51 5.89
CA LEU A 496 2.40 -38.21 5.33
C LEU A 496 3.54 -37.20 5.47
N VAL A 497 4.07 -37.02 6.69
CA VAL A 497 5.14 -36.03 6.93
C VAL A 497 6.47 -36.44 6.28
N GLN A 498 6.73 -37.73 6.09
CA GLN A 498 7.92 -38.22 5.37
C GLN A 498 7.85 -37.92 3.86
N GLN A 499 6.65 -37.91 3.30
CA GLN A 499 6.42 -37.53 1.90
C GLN A 499 6.42 -36.01 1.74
N ASN A 500 5.65 -35.32 2.57
CA ASN A 500 5.49 -33.87 2.57
C ASN A 500 5.38 -33.35 4.02
N GLY A 501 6.44 -32.70 4.49
CA GLY A 501 6.53 -32.15 5.86
C GLY A 501 5.47 -31.09 6.18
N ASP A 502 4.88 -30.45 5.18
CA ASP A 502 3.84 -29.42 5.36
C ASP A 502 2.54 -30.02 5.91
N CYS A 503 2.36 -31.35 5.81
CA CYS A 503 1.24 -32.05 6.43
C CYS A 503 1.20 -31.91 7.95
N LEU A 504 2.32 -31.55 8.61
CA LEU A 504 2.42 -31.38 10.06
C LEU A 504 1.35 -30.46 10.64
N VAL A 505 0.92 -29.42 9.90
CA VAL A 505 -0.09 -28.44 10.34
C VAL A 505 -1.48 -29.08 10.47
N HIS A 506 -1.76 -30.12 9.68
CA HIS A 506 -3.06 -30.79 9.63
C HIS A 506 -3.11 -32.10 10.43
N ILE A 507 -1.98 -32.54 10.98
CA ILE A 507 -1.98 -33.72 11.86
C ILE A 507 -2.72 -33.38 13.17
N PRO A 508 -3.61 -34.26 13.68
CA PRO A 508 -4.28 -34.02 14.94
C PRO A 508 -3.29 -33.89 16.11
N PRO A 509 -3.48 -32.92 17.04
CA PRO A 509 -2.54 -32.66 18.15
C PRO A 509 -2.15 -33.88 18.98
N ALA A 510 -3.08 -34.85 19.13
CA ALA A 510 -2.85 -36.10 19.86
C ALA A 510 -1.77 -37.01 19.25
N LEU A 511 -1.42 -36.81 17.97
CA LEU A 511 -0.42 -37.61 17.26
C LEU A 511 0.95 -36.90 17.16
N HIS A 512 1.07 -35.66 17.63
CA HIS A 512 2.34 -34.92 17.60
C HIS A 512 3.36 -35.56 18.55
N SER A 513 4.59 -35.72 18.06
CA SER A 513 5.70 -36.27 18.83
C SER A 513 7.03 -35.77 18.27
N LEU A 514 8.10 -35.82 19.07
CA LEU A 514 9.44 -35.48 18.60
C LEU A 514 9.85 -36.32 17.38
N THR A 515 9.49 -37.61 17.36
CA THR A 515 9.77 -38.51 16.24
C THR A 515 9.08 -38.06 14.96
N LEU A 516 7.85 -37.56 15.05
CA LEU A 516 7.11 -37.04 13.89
C LEU A 516 7.85 -35.86 13.26
N TYR A 517 8.26 -34.88 14.07
CA TYR A 517 8.99 -33.71 13.58
C TYR A 517 10.36 -34.05 13.00
N GLN A 518 11.09 -35.00 13.61
CA GLN A 518 12.41 -35.42 13.12
C GLN A 518 12.37 -36.15 11.78
N HIS A 519 11.23 -36.76 11.42
CA HIS A 519 11.05 -37.48 10.15
C HIS A 519 10.26 -36.66 9.13
N ALA A 520 9.85 -35.44 9.48
CA ALA A 520 9.18 -34.55 8.55
C ALA A 520 10.16 -34.09 7.46
N ARG A 521 9.79 -34.31 6.21
CA ARG A 521 10.59 -33.92 5.05
C ARG A 521 10.18 -32.52 4.61
N MET A 522 10.94 -31.52 5.05
CA MET A 522 10.69 -30.12 4.70
C MET A 522 11.23 -29.81 3.29
N HIS A 523 10.44 -29.11 2.48
CA HIS A 523 10.88 -28.59 1.19
C HIS A 523 11.79 -27.37 1.38
N GLU A 524 12.70 -27.09 0.44
CA GLU A 524 13.61 -25.93 0.55
C GLU A 524 12.87 -24.60 0.68
N ASN A 525 11.67 -24.51 0.10
CA ASN A 525 10.83 -23.31 0.11
C ASN A 525 9.76 -23.31 1.22
N SER A 526 9.60 -24.42 1.97
CA SER A 526 8.63 -24.52 3.07
C SER A 526 9.37 -24.45 4.41
N GLY A 527 8.93 -23.54 5.29
CA GLY A 527 9.49 -23.38 6.63
C GLY A 527 8.94 -24.42 7.60
N PHE A 528 9.67 -24.71 8.68
CA PHE A 528 9.16 -25.56 9.74
C PHE A 528 7.99 -24.92 10.51
N PRO A 529 6.82 -25.58 10.67
CA PRO A 529 5.63 -24.98 11.27
C PRO A 529 5.72 -24.96 12.79
N LEU A 530 6.61 -24.13 13.34
CA LEU A 530 6.90 -24.08 14.76
C LEU A 530 5.67 -23.65 15.58
N LYS A 531 4.80 -22.79 15.02
CA LYS A 531 3.52 -22.37 15.62
C LYS A 531 2.55 -23.53 15.88
N SER A 532 2.63 -24.60 15.08
CA SER A 532 1.77 -25.79 15.22
C SER A 532 2.31 -26.80 16.25
N VAL A 533 3.49 -26.56 16.83
CA VAL A 533 4.07 -27.45 17.82
C VAL A 533 3.38 -27.25 19.17
N PRO A 534 2.81 -28.30 19.79
CA PRO A 534 2.23 -28.18 21.13
C PRO A 534 3.27 -27.68 22.13
N ALA A 535 2.86 -26.75 23.00
CA ALA A 535 3.75 -26.14 24.00
C ALA A 535 4.49 -27.16 24.88
N SER A 536 3.89 -28.33 25.14
CA SER A 536 4.51 -29.43 25.89
C SER A 536 5.67 -30.13 25.18
N LEU A 537 5.79 -29.96 23.87
CA LEU A 537 6.85 -30.52 23.03
C LEU A 537 7.88 -29.48 22.58
N LEU A 538 7.58 -28.20 22.79
CA LEU A 538 8.51 -27.12 22.47
C LEU A 538 9.74 -27.20 23.37
N SER A 539 10.92 -27.20 22.74
CA SER A 539 12.21 -27.26 23.42
C SER A 539 13.29 -26.65 22.53
N GLU A 540 14.45 -26.33 23.11
CA GLU A 540 15.60 -25.83 22.35
C GLU A 540 15.96 -26.76 21.17
N ALA A 541 15.86 -28.08 21.34
CA ALA A 541 16.12 -29.05 20.27
C ALA A 541 15.12 -28.95 19.11
N VAL A 542 13.83 -28.69 19.39
CA VAL A 542 12.81 -28.50 18.35
C VAL A 542 12.98 -27.14 17.67
N CYS A 543 13.28 -26.08 18.43
CA CYS A 543 13.57 -24.76 17.85
C CYS A 543 14.83 -24.80 16.96
N LEU A 544 15.87 -25.53 17.37
CA LEU A 544 17.07 -25.71 16.56
C LEU A 544 16.75 -26.47 15.27
N LEU A 545 16.02 -27.59 15.36
CA LEU A 545 15.56 -28.34 14.18
C LEU A 545 14.71 -27.46 13.25
N ALA A 546 13.83 -26.63 13.81
CA ALA A 546 13.00 -25.72 13.03
C ALA A 546 13.84 -24.73 12.23
N VAL A 547 14.85 -24.12 12.86
CA VAL A 547 15.75 -23.18 12.18
C VAL A 547 16.67 -23.88 11.18
N GLU A 548 17.10 -25.13 11.44
CA GLU A 548 17.81 -25.96 10.45
C GLU A 548 16.96 -26.19 9.18
N HIS A 549 15.63 -26.21 9.35
CA HIS A 549 14.62 -26.32 8.29
C HIS A 549 13.91 -24.98 8.02
N ASN A 550 14.69 -23.90 7.96
CA ASN A 550 14.27 -22.60 7.45
C ASN A 550 13.19 -21.83 8.23
N ALA A 551 12.90 -22.19 9.50
CA ALA A 551 12.09 -21.33 10.37
C ALA A 551 12.80 -19.99 10.67
N THR A 552 12.01 -18.94 10.87
CA THR A 552 12.50 -17.60 11.22
C THR A 552 12.61 -17.46 12.74
N LEU A 553 13.42 -16.51 13.22
CA LEU A 553 13.51 -16.20 14.65
C LEU A 553 12.22 -15.59 15.20
N GLU A 554 11.41 -14.96 14.36
CA GLU A 554 10.08 -14.45 14.74
C GLU A 554 9.21 -15.58 15.30
N ASP A 555 9.22 -16.75 14.63
CA ASP A 555 8.46 -17.93 15.05
C ASP A 555 9.04 -18.61 16.30
N VAL A 556 10.32 -18.39 16.60
CA VAL A 556 10.98 -18.96 17.78
C VAL A 556 10.64 -18.13 19.01
N PRO A 557 10.04 -18.72 20.06
CA PRO A 557 9.73 -17.97 21.27
C PRO A 557 11.00 -17.40 21.92
N GLU A 558 10.89 -16.19 22.45
CA GLU A 558 12.04 -15.41 22.94
C GLU A 558 12.90 -16.18 23.95
N ALA A 559 12.26 -16.94 24.84
CA ALA A 559 12.93 -17.78 25.85
C ALA A 559 13.88 -18.84 25.25
N PHE A 560 13.73 -19.19 23.97
CA PHE A 560 14.57 -20.16 23.25
C PHE A 560 15.49 -19.50 22.21
N ARG A 561 15.51 -18.17 22.09
CA ARG A 561 16.42 -17.44 21.18
C ARG A 561 17.85 -17.37 21.76
N THR A 562 18.47 -18.53 21.92
CA THR A 562 19.86 -18.65 22.37
C THR A 562 20.82 -18.14 21.30
N GLU A 563 22.04 -17.77 21.69
CA GLU A 563 23.06 -17.31 20.73
C GLU A 563 23.28 -18.33 19.60
N ALA A 564 23.24 -19.62 19.90
CA ALA A 564 23.40 -20.69 18.91
C ALA A 564 22.29 -20.67 17.85
N ILE A 565 21.02 -20.57 18.28
CA ILE A 565 19.85 -20.53 17.39
C ILE A 565 19.86 -19.24 16.57
N CYS A 566 20.13 -18.10 17.19
CA CYS A 566 20.22 -16.80 16.50
C CYS A 566 21.29 -16.79 15.40
N ARG A 567 22.49 -17.31 15.70
CA ARG A 567 23.57 -17.42 14.70
C ARG A 567 23.20 -18.36 13.56
N LEU A 568 22.58 -19.51 13.87
CA LEU A 568 22.15 -20.45 12.85
C LEU A 568 21.08 -19.84 11.93
N ALA A 569 20.11 -19.15 12.50
CA ALA A 569 19.05 -18.49 11.73
C ALA A 569 19.62 -17.46 10.76
N ILE A 570 20.54 -16.61 11.21
CA ILE A 570 21.22 -15.63 10.35
C ILE A 570 21.93 -16.34 9.18
N VAL A 571 22.66 -17.42 9.46
CA VAL A 571 23.40 -18.16 8.42
C VAL A 571 22.48 -18.83 7.40
N ARG A 572 21.31 -19.32 7.83
CA ARG A 572 20.37 -20.08 6.99
C ARG A 572 19.37 -19.21 6.23
N ARG A 573 18.86 -18.15 6.87
CA ARG A 573 17.76 -17.31 6.35
C ARG A 573 18.20 -15.90 5.99
N GLY A 574 19.42 -15.52 6.33
CA GLY A 574 20.01 -14.24 5.97
C GLY A 574 20.09 -13.26 7.13
N GLY A 575 20.79 -12.15 6.90
CA GLY A 575 21.09 -11.16 7.92
C GLY A 575 19.90 -10.41 8.49
N TRP A 576 18.71 -10.52 7.89
CA TRP A 576 17.50 -9.87 8.39
C TRP A 576 16.98 -10.44 9.71
N GLN A 577 17.38 -11.67 10.04
CA GLN A 577 17.10 -12.27 11.35
C GLN A 577 17.60 -11.43 12.53
N ILE A 578 18.57 -10.52 12.32
CA ILE A 578 19.11 -9.64 13.36
C ILE A 578 18.03 -8.81 14.09
N GLU A 579 16.93 -8.47 13.41
CA GLU A 579 15.82 -7.68 13.97
C GLU A 579 15.10 -8.42 15.12
N HIS A 580 15.08 -9.76 15.07
CA HIS A 580 14.45 -10.60 16.09
C HIS A 580 15.44 -11.19 17.10
N VAL A 581 16.74 -10.91 16.97
CA VAL A 581 17.74 -11.31 17.95
C VAL A 581 17.55 -10.49 19.22
N PRO A 582 17.50 -11.11 20.43
CA PRO A 582 17.40 -10.38 21.69
C PRO A 582 18.50 -9.33 21.81
N ALA A 583 18.19 -8.12 22.28
CA ALA A 583 19.16 -7.02 22.30
C ALA A 583 20.43 -7.32 23.11
N ALA A 584 20.33 -8.13 24.17
CA ALA A 584 21.49 -8.61 24.93
C ALA A 584 22.51 -9.39 24.07
N LEU A 585 22.08 -9.95 22.92
CA LEU A 585 22.89 -10.71 21.97
C LEU A 585 23.24 -9.91 20.70
N GLN A 586 22.69 -8.71 20.50
CA GLN A 586 22.99 -7.82 19.36
C GLN A 586 24.34 -7.09 19.51
N ALA A 587 25.37 -7.82 19.94
CA ALA A 587 26.75 -7.32 19.99
C ALA A 587 27.33 -7.18 18.57
N GLU A 588 28.47 -6.47 18.45
CA GLU A 588 29.16 -6.23 17.18
C GLU A 588 29.38 -7.51 16.38
N ALA A 589 29.76 -8.62 17.03
CA ALA A 589 29.99 -9.90 16.37
C ALA A 589 28.73 -10.49 15.71
N MET A 590 27.55 -10.27 16.28
CA MET A 590 26.28 -10.71 15.71
C MET A 590 25.90 -9.87 14.49
N TRP A 591 26.14 -8.56 14.55
CA TRP A 591 25.97 -7.66 13.40
C TRP A 591 26.93 -7.98 12.26
N VAL A 592 28.20 -8.29 12.55
CA VAL A 592 29.16 -8.74 11.52
C VAL A 592 28.67 -10.04 10.85
N LEU A 593 28.12 -10.98 11.64
CA LEU A 593 27.53 -12.20 11.07
C LEU A 593 26.31 -11.87 10.19
N ALA A 594 25.43 -10.98 10.65
CA ALA A 594 24.27 -10.55 9.86
C ALA A 594 24.69 -9.91 8.53
N VAL A 595 25.69 -9.02 8.55
CA VAL A 595 26.25 -8.41 7.35
C VAL A 595 26.79 -9.48 6.39
N ALA A 596 27.54 -10.47 6.89
CA ALA A 596 28.12 -11.54 6.07
C ALA A 596 27.09 -12.43 5.35
N HIS A 597 25.83 -12.39 5.77
CA HIS A 597 24.71 -13.16 5.21
C HIS A 597 23.57 -12.25 4.71
N SER A 598 23.84 -10.97 4.45
CA SER A 598 22.87 -10.03 3.86
C SER A 598 23.11 -9.85 2.37
N ASP A 599 22.04 -9.54 1.63
CA ASP A 599 22.11 -9.10 0.24
C ASP A 599 22.51 -7.61 0.10
N THR A 600 22.87 -7.22 -1.12
CA THR A 600 23.28 -5.85 -1.49
C THR A 600 22.27 -4.80 -1.05
N TRP A 601 20.97 -5.04 -1.29
CA TRP A 601 19.91 -4.08 -0.99
C TRP A 601 19.81 -3.82 0.52
N ARG A 602 19.86 -4.87 1.33
CA ARG A 602 19.77 -4.76 2.78
C ARG A 602 20.97 -4.02 3.35
N ILE A 603 22.18 -4.30 2.85
CA ILE A 603 23.40 -3.58 3.25
C ILE A 603 23.30 -2.08 2.97
N LYS A 604 22.70 -1.70 1.83
CA LYS A 604 22.51 -0.29 1.47
C LYS A 604 21.42 0.40 2.30
N ASN A 605 20.29 -0.28 2.53
CA ASN A 605 19.05 0.37 2.93
C ASN A 605 18.58 0.08 4.37
N LYS A 606 19.01 -1.05 4.96
CA LYS A 606 18.47 -1.52 6.26
C LYS A 606 19.53 -1.73 7.32
N ILE A 607 20.80 -1.95 6.93
CA ILE A 607 21.88 -2.10 7.92
C ILE A 607 22.36 -0.69 8.35
N PRO A 608 22.36 -0.38 9.67
CA PRO A 608 22.86 0.89 10.17
C PRO A 608 24.29 1.16 9.70
N SER A 609 24.56 2.42 9.31
CA SER A 609 25.83 2.81 8.67
C SER A 609 27.08 2.40 9.47
N ARG A 610 27.03 2.46 10.80
CA ARG A 610 28.11 2.01 11.70
C ARG A 610 28.50 0.54 11.53
N TYR A 611 27.59 -0.31 11.07
CA TYR A 611 27.82 -1.74 10.85
C TYR A 611 28.31 -2.07 9.43
N THR A 612 28.37 -1.05 8.58
CA THR A 612 28.84 -1.14 7.20
C THR A 612 30.17 -0.41 6.98
N THR A 613 30.92 -0.17 8.07
CA THR A 613 32.27 0.42 8.00
C THR A 613 33.25 -0.54 7.31
N PRO A 614 34.32 -0.03 6.68
CA PRO A 614 35.31 -0.90 6.03
C PRO A 614 35.85 -2.00 6.93
N ALA A 615 36.10 -1.71 8.21
CA ALA A 615 36.57 -2.70 9.18
C ALA A 615 35.56 -3.84 9.41
N MET A 616 34.26 -3.53 9.44
CA MET A 616 33.20 -4.52 9.62
C MET A 616 32.92 -5.32 8.37
N LEU A 617 32.94 -4.69 7.19
CA LEU A 617 32.85 -5.39 5.89
C LEU A 617 34.02 -6.38 5.74
N GLN A 618 35.23 -5.98 6.12
CA GLN A 618 36.41 -6.87 6.15
C GLN A 618 36.29 -8.00 7.16
N ALA A 619 35.61 -7.78 8.30
CA ALA A 619 35.33 -8.83 9.27
C ALA A 619 34.26 -9.81 8.74
N ALA A 620 33.22 -9.30 8.08
CA ALA A 620 32.16 -10.09 7.45
C ALA A 620 32.70 -10.99 6.33
N LEU A 621 33.61 -10.46 5.51
CA LEU A 621 34.33 -11.24 4.49
C LEU A 621 35.06 -12.44 5.07
N LYS A 622 35.56 -12.38 6.32
CA LYS A 622 36.22 -13.54 6.95
C LYS A 622 35.24 -14.65 7.34
N LEU A 623 33.95 -14.33 7.47
CA LEU A 623 32.92 -15.28 7.89
C LEU A 623 32.29 -16.01 6.70
N ASN A 624 32.10 -15.31 5.57
CA ASN A 624 31.44 -15.86 4.40
C ASN A 624 32.06 -15.37 3.10
N LYS A 625 32.58 -16.29 2.27
CA LYS A 625 33.15 -15.96 0.96
C LYS A 625 32.09 -15.48 -0.03
N SER A 626 30.86 -16.01 0.02
CA SER A 626 29.81 -15.64 -0.94
C SER A 626 29.42 -14.16 -0.83
N PHE A 627 29.71 -13.54 0.32
CA PHE A 627 29.55 -12.11 0.55
C PHE A 627 30.31 -11.23 -0.46
N LEU A 628 31.34 -11.75 -1.14
CA LEU A 628 32.02 -11.05 -2.24
C LEU A 628 31.05 -10.62 -3.36
N HIS A 629 29.99 -11.40 -3.59
CA HIS A 629 28.99 -11.12 -4.63
C HIS A 629 27.91 -10.14 -4.17
N GLU A 630 27.63 -10.10 -2.86
CA GLU A 630 26.58 -9.27 -2.25
C GLU A 630 27.11 -7.94 -1.70
N LEU A 631 28.43 -7.79 -1.60
CA LEU A 631 29.03 -6.57 -1.09
C LEU A 631 28.92 -5.46 -2.15
N PRO A 632 28.22 -4.33 -1.88
CA PRO A 632 28.07 -3.27 -2.88
C PRO A 632 29.43 -2.81 -3.40
N GLY A 633 29.60 -2.82 -4.72
CA GLY A 633 30.86 -2.50 -5.38
C GLY A 633 31.45 -1.15 -4.98
N SER A 634 30.61 -0.13 -4.80
CA SER A 634 30.94 1.21 -4.30
C SER A 634 31.54 1.23 -2.89
N ARG A 635 31.41 0.14 -2.13
CA ARG A 635 32.01 -0.06 -0.79
C ARG A 635 33.22 -1.01 -0.82
N PHE A 636 33.59 -1.54 -1.98
CA PHE A 636 34.70 -2.47 -2.18
C PHE A 636 36.00 -1.73 -2.56
N ASP A 637 36.58 -1.06 -1.57
CA ASP A 637 37.79 -0.25 -1.74
C ASP A 637 39.10 -1.08 -1.83
N ALA A 638 40.23 -0.39 -2.04
CA ALA A 638 41.53 -1.04 -2.16
C ALA A 638 41.96 -1.80 -0.89
N ALA A 639 41.57 -1.32 0.31
CA ALA A 639 41.89 -1.98 1.57
C ALA A 639 41.09 -3.29 1.71
N THR A 640 39.81 -3.25 1.35
CA THR A 640 38.90 -4.40 1.36
C THR A 640 39.32 -5.43 0.33
N TYR A 641 39.72 -4.99 -0.88
CA TYR A 641 40.30 -5.87 -1.90
C TYR A 641 41.57 -6.57 -1.40
N ALA A 642 42.49 -5.85 -0.74
CA ALA A 642 43.70 -6.47 -0.21
C ALA A 642 43.41 -7.55 0.85
N VAL A 643 42.39 -7.34 1.69
CA VAL A 643 41.92 -8.36 2.65
C VAL A 643 41.33 -9.56 1.91
N ALA A 644 40.43 -9.33 0.95
CA ALA A 644 39.81 -10.39 0.15
C ALA A 644 40.85 -11.21 -0.62
N GLU A 645 41.83 -10.56 -1.26
CA GLU A 645 42.93 -11.21 -1.97
C GLU A 645 43.81 -12.03 -1.02
N SER A 646 44.05 -11.55 0.20
CA SER A 646 44.81 -12.32 1.20
C SER A 646 44.08 -13.58 1.68
N LEU A 647 42.75 -13.55 1.69
CA LEU A 647 41.90 -14.67 2.13
C LEU A 647 41.67 -15.68 1.01
N TYR A 648 41.38 -15.20 -0.19
CA TYR A 648 40.82 -16.00 -1.29
C TYR A 648 41.65 -15.97 -2.57
N GLY A 649 42.75 -15.20 -2.63
CA GLY A 649 43.52 -15.00 -3.86
C GLY A 649 44.19 -16.25 -4.44
N GLN A 650 44.22 -17.37 -3.69
CA GLN A 650 44.71 -18.67 -4.15
C GLN A 650 43.59 -19.63 -4.57
N ASP A 651 42.33 -19.24 -4.39
CA ASP A 651 41.18 -20.06 -4.77
C ASP A 651 41.02 -20.08 -6.29
N ALA A 652 40.61 -21.22 -6.84
CA ALA A 652 40.56 -21.44 -8.29
C ALA A 652 39.56 -20.52 -9.02
N ASP A 653 38.50 -20.10 -8.33
CA ASP A 653 37.43 -19.21 -8.79
C ASP A 653 37.75 -17.71 -8.58
N TRP A 654 38.81 -17.35 -7.84
CA TRP A 654 39.12 -15.94 -7.51
C TRP A 654 39.28 -15.07 -8.75
N ALA A 655 39.97 -15.56 -9.77
CA ALA A 655 40.17 -14.82 -11.02
C ALA A 655 38.85 -14.55 -11.75
N ASP A 656 37.91 -15.51 -11.71
CA ASP A 656 36.60 -15.38 -12.33
C ASP A 656 35.71 -14.41 -11.54
N ILE A 657 35.71 -14.48 -10.20
CA ILE A 657 35.01 -13.52 -9.32
C ILE A 657 35.52 -12.10 -9.60
N VAL A 658 36.85 -11.89 -9.57
CA VAL A 658 37.45 -10.57 -9.85
C VAL A 658 37.05 -10.08 -11.24
N ALA A 659 37.03 -10.95 -12.26
CA ALA A 659 36.66 -10.57 -13.62
C ALA A 659 35.19 -10.11 -13.73
N GLN A 660 34.26 -10.72 -12.97
CA GLN A 660 32.85 -10.32 -12.95
C GLN A 660 32.64 -8.92 -12.38
N HIS A 661 33.49 -8.47 -11.47
CA HIS A 661 33.38 -7.17 -10.79
C HIS A 661 34.27 -6.08 -11.40
N ARG A 662 34.88 -6.34 -12.57
CA ARG A 662 35.65 -5.34 -13.32
C ARG A 662 34.76 -4.49 -14.21
N PRO A 663 35.19 -3.26 -14.58
CA PRO A 663 34.44 -2.40 -15.47
C PRO A 663 33.98 -3.12 -16.74
N GLU A 664 34.86 -3.90 -17.39
CA GLU A 664 34.55 -4.59 -18.65
C GLU A 664 33.32 -5.51 -18.56
N ALA A 665 33.08 -6.14 -17.41
CA ALA A 665 31.95 -7.03 -17.17
C ALA A 665 30.70 -6.30 -16.65
N CYS A 666 30.85 -5.07 -16.14
CA CYS A 666 29.76 -4.26 -15.58
C CYS A 666 29.30 -3.15 -16.54
N MET A 667 29.71 -3.19 -17.82
CA MET A 667 29.46 -2.12 -18.79
C MET A 667 28.13 -2.24 -19.54
N ASP A 668 27.34 -3.29 -19.34
CA ASP A 668 26.06 -3.47 -20.04
C ASP A 668 25.05 -2.39 -19.62
N ASP A 669 24.18 -1.98 -20.55
CA ASP A 669 23.34 -0.80 -20.39
C ASP A 669 22.43 -0.85 -19.15
N TYR A 670 22.05 -2.03 -18.67
CA TYR A 670 21.15 -2.22 -17.53
C TYR A 670 21.85 -2.63 -16.23
N ASP A 671 23.18 -2.74 -16.23
CA ASP A 671 23.92 -3.12 -15.03
C ASP A 671 24.12 -1.93 -14.08
N ASP A 672 23.67 -2.13 -12.84
CA ASP A 672 23.94 -1.27 -11.68
C ASP A 672 25.45 -1.24 -11.39
N PHE A 673 26.12 -0.25 -11.98
CA PHE A 673 27.57 -0.14 -11.96
C PHE A 673 28.11 0.01 -10.54
N ASP A 674 27.41 0.75 -9.68
CA ASP A 674 27.83 0.97 -8.30
C ASP A 674 27.68 -0.28 -7.42
N GLU A 675 26.77 -1.19 -7.76
CA GLU A 675 26.57 -2.46 -7.06
C GLU A 675 27.55 -3.52 -7.55
N LYS A 676 27.71 -3.64 -8.86
CA LYS A 676 28.47 -4.73 -9.48
C LYS A 676 29.96 -4.42 -9.60
N CYS A 677 30.35 -3.21 -9.99
CA CYS A 677 31.76 -2.90 -10.22
C CYS A 677 32.44 -2.53 -8.91
N TRP A 678 33.48 -3.28 -8.51
CA TRP A 678 34.22 -2.95 -7.30
C TRP A 678 34.98 -1.63 -7.42
N LEU A 679 34.86 -0.77 -6.39
CA LEU A 679 35.40 0.59 -6.35
C LEU A 679 36.91 0.63 -6.65
N VAL A 680 37.66 -0.38 -6.20
CA VAL A 680 39.11 -0.51 -6.50
C VAL A 680 39.44 -0.50 -7.99
N PHE A 681 38.48 -0.82 -8.87
CA PHE A 681 38.67 -0.84 -10.32
C PHE A 681 38.04 0.35 -11.05
N TRP A 682 37.47 1.32 -10.34
CA TRP A 682 36.87 2.49 -10.97
C TRP A 682 37.93 3.41 -11.55
N ASP A 683 37.79 3.74 -12.82
CA ASP A 683 38.62 4.70 -13.53
C ASP A 683 37.76 5.76 -14.23
N GLU A 684 38.34 6.94 -14.48
CA GLU A 684 37.62 8.08 -15.04
C GLU A 684 36.96 7.76 -16.40
N ALA A 685 37.58 6.93 -17.25
CA ALA A 685 37.02 6.61 -18.56
C ALA A 685 35.77 5.73 -18.45
N SER A 686 35.83 4.70 -17.61
CA SER A 686 34.69 3.80 -17.34
C SER A 686 33.53 4.55 -16.68
N MET A 687 33.82 5.37 -15.67
CA MET A 687 32.82 6.20 -14.99
C MET A 687 32.15 7.17 -15.96
N LEU A 688 32.93 7.93 -16.75
CA LEU A 688 32.38 8.88 -17.72
C LEU A 688 31.50 8.20 -18.77
N LYS A 689 31.83 6.96 -19.17
CA LYS A 689 31.00 6.19 -20.12
C LYS A 689 29.64 5.83 -19.49
N LYS A 690 29.61 5.38 -18.23
CA LYS A 690 28.34 5.07 -17.53
C LYS A 690 27.51 6.30 -17.19
N ILE A 691 28.13 7.40 -16.75
CA ILE A 691 27.42 8.68 -16.49
C ILE A 691 26.74 9.20 -17.76
N ARG A 692 27.39 9.05 -18.93
CA ARG A 692 26.87 9.52 -20.21
C ARG A 692 25.93 8.53 -20.88
N ASN A 693 25.62 7.40 -20.24
CA ASN A 693 24.75 6.39 -20.81
C ASN A 693 23.34 6.97 -21.03
N GLY A 694 22.79 6.73 -22.22
CA GLY A 694 21.50 7.26 -22.67
C GLY A 694 20.39 6.20 -22.72
N GLN A 695 20.70 4.94 -22.43
CA GLN A 695 19.78 3.81 -22.42
C GLN A 695 20.09 2.96 -21.18
N GLY A 696 19.10 2.65 -20.34
CA GLY A 696 19.30 1.84 -19.12
C GLY A 696 19.89 2.60 -17.92
N TYR A 697 20.66 1.91 -17.07
CA TYR A 697 21.27 2.41 -15.84
C TYR A 697 22.35 3.46 -16.14
N ARG A 698 22.37 4.50 -15.30
CA ARG A 698 23.32 5.59 -15.32
C ARG A 698 23.94 5.74 -13.93
N LEU A 699 25.27 5.84 -13.88
CA LEU A 699 25.98 6.14 -12.64
C LEU A 699 25.72 7.62 -12.26
N SER A 700 25.03 7.83 -11.15
CA SER A 700 24.62 9.14 -10.63
C SER A 700 25.63 9.71 -9.64
N ALA A 701 25.55 11.02 -9.39
CA ALA A 701 26.51 11.72 -8.52
C ALA A 701 26.53 11.20 -7.07
N TYR A 702 25.39 10.78 -6.52
CA TYR A 702 25.27 10.30 -5.13
C TYR A 702 25.89 8.92 -4.89
N GLU A 703 26.20 8.18 -5.95
CA GLU A 703 26.80 6.84 -5.88
C GLU A 703 28.34 6.89 -5.94
N ILE A 704 28.89 8.06 -6.28
CA ILE A 704 30.33 8.25 -6.49
C ILE A 704 30.98 8.72 -5.18
N PRO A 705 31.98 8.01 -4.64
CA PRO A 705 32.73 8.50 -3.50
C PRO A 705 33.44 9.82 -3.82
N GLU A 706 33.47 10.75 -2.86
CA GLU A 706 34.07 12.08 -3.04
C GLU A 706 35.51 12.05 -3.58
N SER A 707 36.28 11.02 -3.23
CA SER A 707 37.66 10.79 -3.69
C SER A 707 37.80 10.49 -5.18
N HIS A 708 36.71 10.10 -5.85
CA HIS A 708 36.67 9.74 -7.26
C HIS A 708 36.08 10.83 -8.16
N PHE A 709 35.72 11.99 -7.60
CA PHE A 709 35.32 13.13 -8.40
C PHE A 709 36.52 13.87 -9.00
N SER A 710 36.45 14.08 -10.31
CA SER A 710 37.26 15.04 -11.06
C SER A 710 36.38 16.15 -11.65
N GLU A 711 36.98 17.21 -12.18
CA GLU A 711 36.22 18.26 -12.90
C GLU A 711 35.38 17.67 -14.05
N ALA A 712 35.94 16.69 -14.77
CA ALA A 712 35.27 16.06 -15.91
C ALA A 712 34.08 15.20 -15.48
N ILE A 713 34.22 14.46 -14.37
CA ILE A 713 33.15 13.63 -13.79
C ILE A 713 32.04 14.53 -13.23
N ALA A 714 32.38 15.56 -12.46
CA ALA A 714 31.40 16.51 -11.93
C ALA A 714 30.59 17.18 -13.04
N GLU A 715 31.26 17.65 -14.11
CA GLU A 715 30.58 18.25 -15.25
C GLU A 715 29.70 17.24 -16.01
N ALA A 716 30.15 15.99 -16.14
CA ALA A 716 29.36 14.94 -16.79
C ALA A 716 28.10 14.60 -15.98
N CYS A 717 28.22 14.43 -14.65
CA CYS A 717 27.09 14.15 -13.77
C CYS A 717 26.07 15.29 -13.84
N PHE A 718 26.52 16.54 -13.72
CA PHE A 718 25.63 17.70 -13.81
C PHE A 718 24.91 17.81 -15.16
N ARG A 719 25.59 17.50 -16.28
CA ARG A 719 24.96 17.54 -17.61
C ARG A 719 23.95 16.41 -17.80
N ALA A 720 24.23 15.22 -17.27
CA ALA A 720 23.37 14.07 -17.41
C ALA A 720 22.11 14.20 -16.54
N GLU A 721 22.28 14.55 -15.27
CA GLU A 721 21.23 14.63 -14.27
C GLU A 721 21.42 15.86 -13.38
N PRO A 722 21.07 17.07 -13.89
CA PRO A 722 21.36 18.29 -13.15
C PRO A 722 20.62 18.35 -11.80
N ILE A 723 19.52 17.60 -11.63
CA ILE A 723 18.74 17.53 -10.38
C ILE A 723 19.57 16.98 -9.19
N HIS A 724 20.63 16.21 -9.45
CA HIS A 724 21.51 15.66 -8.40
C HIS A 724 22.73 16.54 -8.09
N MET A 725 22.66 17.85 -8.38
CA MET A 725 23.77 18.79 -8.15
C MET A 725 24.22 18.80 -6.68
N GLY A 726 23.30 18.67 -5.72
CA GLY A 726 23.62 18.62 -4.28
C GLY A 726 24.52 17.45 -3.88
N SER A 727 24.66 16.42 -4.72
CA SER A 727 25.54 15.27 -4.49
C SER A 727 26.93 15.44 -5.09
N ILE A 728 27.19 16.53 -5.82
CA ILE A 728 28.51 16.85 -6.36
C ILE A 728 29.31 17.59 -5.29
N PRO A 729 30.58 17.23 -5.00
CA PRO A 729 31.37 17.93 -4.00
C PRO A 729 31.47 19.42 -4.33
N ALA A 730 31.19 20.28 -3.35
CA ALA A 730 31.03 21.73 -3.53
C ALA A 730 32.23 22.40 -4.24
N ARG A 731 33.44 21.87 -4.08
CA ARG A 731 34.66 22.35 -4.78
C ARG A 731 34.59 22.28 -6.32
N PHE A 732 33.71 21.45 -6.87
CA PHE A 732 33.49 21.30 -8.32
C PHE A 732 32.24 22.02 -8.82
N ILE A 733 31.39 22.51 -7.92
CA ILE A 733 30.19 23.27 -8.29
C ILE A 733 30.59 24.70 -8.65
N THR A 734 30.22 25.12 -9.86
CA THR A 734 30.55 26.46 -10.38
C THR A 734 29.31 27.36 -10.39
N GLU A 735 29.52 28.68 -10.35
CA GLU A 735 28.43 29.66 -10.44
C GLU A 735 27.56 29.44 -11.70
N LYS A 736 28.18 29.06 -12.83
CA LYS A 736 27.46 28.76 -14.08
C LYS A 736 26.56 27.52 -13.95
N MET A 737 27.00 26.49 -13.23
CA MET A 737 26.17 25.33 -12.93
C MET A 737 24.97 25.76 -12.08
N CYS A 738 25.19 26.53 -11.02
CA CYS A 738 24.11 27.03 -10.15
C CYS A 738 23.09 27.88 -10.91
N GLN A 739 23.54 28.80 -11.76
CA GLN A 739 22.67 29.63 -12.60
C GLN A 739 21.83 28.77 -13.56
N SER A 740 22.45 27.79 -14.22
CA SER A 740 21.74 26.86 -15.11
C SER A 740 20.75 25.99 -14.35
N PHE A 741 21.14 25.52 -13.17
CA PHE A 741 20.34 24.65 -12.30
C PHE A 741 19.08 25.37 -11.82
N ILE A 742 19.24 26.52 -11.15
CA ILE A 742 18.10 27.25 -10.57
C ILE A 742 17.14 27.80 -11.63
N SER A 743 17.62 28.01 -12.86
CA SER A 743 16.75 28.40 -13.97
C SER A 743 15.80 27.30 -14.42
N ARG A 744 16.10 26.04 -14.07
CA ARG A 744 15.30 24.86 -14.40
C ARG A 744 14.57 24.28 -13.18
N TYR A 745 15.17 24.37 -11.99
CA TYR A 745 14.65 23.86 -10.72
C TYR A 745 14.67 25.00 -9.70
N ALA A 746 13.71 25.92 -9.80
CA ALA A 746 13.68 27.13 -8.97
C ALA A 746 13.41 26.83 -7.48
N ASP A 747 12.71 25.73 -7.23
CA ASP A 747 12.32 25.12 -5.95
C ASP A 747 13.46 24.36 -5.22
N GLU A 748 14.67 24.33 -5.78
CA GLU A 748 15.80 23.53 -5.28
C GLU A 748 17.02 24.39 -4.84
N LEU A 749 16.81 25.60 -4.32
CA LEU A 749 17.87 26.48 -3.81
C LEU A 749 18.71 25.83 -2.69
N LYS A 750 18.14 24.87 -1.96
CA LYS A 750 18.84 24.06 -0.93
C LYS A 750 20.06 23.32 -1.49
N ASP A 751 19.99 22.87 -2.75
CA ASP A 751 21.06 22.13 -3.43
C ASP A 751 22.12 23.04 -4.06
N VAL A 752 21.94 24.38 -4.00
CA VAL A 752 22.96 25.37 -4.35
C VAL A 752 23.85 25.65 -3.14
N PRO A 753 25.20 25.51 -3.26
CA PRO A 753 26.12 25.85 -2.18
C PRO A 753 25.90 27.29 -1.68
N PHE A 754 25.91 27.47 -0.36
CA PHE A 754 25.59 28.72 0.32
C PHE A 754 26.45 29.89 -0.19
N ALA A 755 27.74 29.64 -0.40
CA ALA A 755 28.68 30.62 -0.95
C ALA A 755 28.35 31.07 -2.39
N MET A 756 27.56 30.28 -3.13
CA MET A 756 27.15 30.54 -4.52
C MET A 756 25.72 31.10 -4.63
N ARG A 757 24.97 31.25 -3.53
CA ARG A 757 23.62 31.82 -3.52
C ARG A 757 23.67 33.35 -3.68
N THR A 758 24.00 33.80 -4.89
CA THR A 758 24.05 35.22 -5.25
C THR A 758 22.65 35.84 -5.30
N ALA A 759 22.57 37.17 -5.30
CA ALA A 759 21.30 37.88 -5.44
C ALA A 759 20.55 37.47 -6.73
N ASP A 760 21.28 37.22 -7.82
CA ASP A 760 20.70 36.80 -9.10
C ASP A 760 20.10 35.39 -9.02
N ILE A 761 20.79 34.44 -8.39
CA ILE A 761 20.30 33.05 -8.21
C ILE A 761 19.07 33.04 -7.29
N CYS A 762 19.14 33.73 -6.15
CA CYS A 762 18.03 33.77 -5.19
C CYS A 762 16.80 34.50 -5.77
N GLU A 763 16.99 35.54 -6.59
CA GLU A 763 15.89 36.23 -7.28
C GLU A 763 15.18 35.32 -8.29
N VAL A 764 15.90 34.39 -8.93
CA VAL A 764 15.30 33.38 -9.81
C VAL A 764 14.53 32.35 -9.00
N ALA A 765 15.12 31.83 -7.92
CA ALA A 765 14.52 30.83 -7.04
C ALA A 765 13.19 31.31 -6.43
N LEU A 766 13.14 32.56 -5.98
CA LEU A 766 12.00 33.15 -5.28
C LEU A 766 11.05 33.94 -6.20
N ARG A 767 11.09 33.70 -7.51
CA ARG A 767 10.32 34.50 -8.46
C ARG A 767 8.82 34.27 -8.32
N ASP A 768 8.43 33.01 -8.20
CA ASP A 768 7.04 32.56 -8.24
C ASP A 768 6.56 32.05 -6.86
N GLU A 769 7.45 31.47 -6.05
CA GLU A 769 7.15 30.92 -4.71
C GLU A 769 8.16 31.38 -3.65
N PHE A 770 7.69 31.54 -2.40
CA PHE A 770 8.49 32.07 -1.28
C PHE A 770 8.90 31.03 -0.25
N GLU A 771 8.65 29.75 -0.50
CA GLU A 771 8.88 28.66 0.47
C GLU A 771 10.34 28.55 0.91
N GLN A 772 11.28 28.89 0.02
CA GLN A 772 12.73 28.79 0.24
C GLN A 772 13.39 30.10 0.72
N LEU A 773 12.59 31.02 1.27
CA LEU A 773 13.06 32.33 1.70
C LEU A 773 14.12 32.26 2.80
N ASP A 774 14.05 31.26 3.66
CA ASP A 774 14.98 30.97 4.76
C ASP A 774 16.38 30.55 4.27
N LEU A 775 16.49 30.07 3.03
CA LEU A 775 17.76 29.66 2.42
C LEU A 775 18.58 30.83 1.83
N VAL A 776 18.01 32.03 1.77
CA VAL A 776 18.68 33.21 1.19
C VAL A 776 19.72 33.77 2.14
N PRO A 777 21.00 33.91 1.73
CA PRO A 777 22.02 34.45 2.61
C PRO A 777 21.71 35.88 3.06
N VAL A 778 21.90 36.14 4.36
CA VAL A 778 21.76 37.49 4.96
C VAL A 778 22.50 38.55 4.13
N PRO A 779 23.72 38.26 3.62
CA PRO A 779 24.39 38.84 2.47
C PRO A 779 23.59 39.74 1.53
N VAL A 780 22.68 39.04 0.88
CA VAL A 780 21.98 39.43 -0.34
C VAL A 780 20.48 39.56 -0.11
N PHE A 781 19.98 39.16 1.07
CA PHE A 781 18.56 39.11 1.40
C PHE A 781 17.82 40.42 1.10
N ALA A 782 18.33 41.54 1.62
CA ALA A 782 17.72 42.86 1.39
C ALA A 782 17.73 43.27 -0.08
N GLU A 783 18.77 42.89 -0.83
CA GLU A 783 18.86 43.15 -2.27
C GLU A 783 17.84 42.32 -3.05
N VAL A 784 17.75 41.01 -2.79
CA VAL A 784 16.79 40.09 -3.43
C VAL A 784 15.36 40.59 -3.21
N MET A 785 14.99 40.86 -1.96
CA MET A 785 13.65 41.38 -1.63
C MET A 785 13.38 42.73 -2.30
N ALA A 786 14.38 43.61 -2.41
CA ALA A 786 14.23 44.89 -3.12
C ALA A 786 13.96 44.71 -4.62
N ARG A 787 14.56 43.68 -5.25
CA ARG A 787 14.35 43.37 -6.67
C ARG A 787 12.97 42.78 -6.92
N LEU A 788 12.55 41.82 -6.09
CA LEU A 788 11.21 41.24 -6.13
C LEU A 788 10.13 42.32 -5.89
N TYR A 789 10.31 43.17 -4.87
CA TYR A 789 9.39 44.27 -4.54
C TYR A 789 9.16 45.24 -5.70
N LYS A 790 10.13 45.40 -6.62
CA LYS A 790 10.00 46.26 -7.81
C LYS A 790 9.25 45.60 -8.96
N ARG A 791 9.17 44.27 -9.00
CA ARG A 791 8.61 43.49 -10.13
C ARG A 791 7.17 43.03 -9.91
N VAL A 792 6.80 42.68 -8.67
CA VAL A 792 5.48 42.08 -8.36
C VAL A 792 4.33 43.11 -8.57
N PRO A 793 3.27 42.77 -9.35
CA PRO A 793 2.05 43.57 -9.45
C PRO A 793 1.37 43.80 -8.10
N ARG A 794 0.35 44.68 -7.98
CA ARG A 794 -0.36 44.90 -6.70
C ARG A 794 -1.34 43.74 -6.40
N ASN A 795 -0.92 42.74 -5.63
CA ASN A 795 -1.72 41.67 -5.00
C ASN A 795 -1.21 41.36 -3.56
N VAL A 796 -1.79 40.38 -2.85
CA VAL A 796 -1.44 40.01 -1.46
C VAL A 796 0.03 39.56 -1.31
N GLU A 797 0.60 38.88 -2.31
CA GLU A 797 2.02 38.50 -2.36
C GLU A 797 2.96 39.71 -2.24
N ARG A 798 2.54 40.88 -2.75
CA ARG A 798 3.33 42.11 -2.64
C ARG A 798 3.49 42.58 -1.20
N ASP A 799 2.49 42.38 -0.35
CA ASP A 799 2.53 42.81 1.04
C ASP A 799 3.45 41.89 1.88
N THR A 800 3.45 40.59 1.59
CA THR A 800 4.44 39.62 2.11
C THR A 800 5.86 39.97 1.67
N VAL A 801 6.08 40.29 0.39
CA VAL A 801 7.39 40.72 -0.12
C VAL A 801 7.84 42.03 0.53
N ALA A 802 6.92 42.98 0.72
CA ALA A 802 7.24 44.26 1.36
C ALA A 802 7.59 44.09 2.85
N LEU A 803 6.91 43.18 3.55
CA LEU A 803 7.23 42.81 4.93
C LEU A 803 8.65 42.25 5.02
N GLN A 804 8.97 41.27 4.18
CA GLN A 804 10.30 40.65 4.15
C GLN A 804 11.38 41.63 3.67
N TYR A 805 11.06 42.54 2.74
CA TYR A 805 11.96 43.62 2.38
C TYR A 805 12.25 44.56 3.56
N GLY A 806 11.20 44.96 4.29
CA GLY A 806 11.34 45.75 5.51
C GLY A 806 12.18 45.05 6.58
N ARG A 807 11.98 43.74 6.76
CA ARG A 807 12.81 42.89 7.63
C ARG A 807 14.27 42.87 7.19
N GLY A 808 14.52 42.67 5.90
CA GLY A 808 15.86 42.68 5.31
C GLY A 808 16.61 44.00 5.53
N LEU A 809 15.91 45.14 5.44
CA LEU A 809 16.47 46.46 5.75
C LEU A 809 16.82 46.65 7.23
N LEU A 810 16.29 45.82 8.13
CA LEU A 810 16.62 45.83 9.55
C LEU A 810 17.77 44.87 9.89
N MET A 811 18.17 43.99 8.96
CA MET A 811 19.39 43.19 9.08
C MET A 811 20.64 44.05 8.91
N ALA A 812 21.78 43.61 9.47
CA ALA A 812 23.01 44.42 9.46
C ALA A 812 23.64 44.54 8.04
N PRO A 813 24.03 45.76 7.58
CA PRO A 813 23.86 47.06 8.24
C PRO A 813 22.41 47.58 8.12
N ALA A 814 21.78 47.88 9.25
CA ALA A 814 20.38 48.29 9.28
C ALA A 814 20.17 49.69 8.68
N ASP A 815 19.16 49.83 7.81
CA ASP A 815 18.60 51.10 7.34
C ASP A 815 17.17 51.27 7.89
N PRO A 816 17.03 51.66 9.17
CA PRO A 816 15.73 51.80 9.80
C PRO A 816 14.89 52.93 9.18
N LYS A 817 15.52 53.86 8.44
CA LYS A 817 14.79 54.93 7.74
C LYS A 817 14.07 54.37 6.52
N ALA A 818 14.74 53.55 5.71
CA ALA A 818 14.11 52.86 4.59
C ALA A 818 13.07 51.85 5.09
N ALA A 819 13.37 51.09 6.15
CA ALA A 819 12.44 50.13 6.73
C ALA A 819 11.15 50.80 7.21
N VAL A 820 11.24 51.94 7.92
CA VAL A 820 10.05 52.71 8.33
C VAL A 820 9.21 53.11 7.11
N LYS A 821 9.83 53.53 6.01
CA LYS A 821 9.10 53.92 4.80
C LYS A 821 8.33 52.74 4.19
N VAL A 822 8.96 51.58 4.06
CA VAL A 822 8.34 50.37 3.47
C VAL A 822 7.23 49.81 4.38
N LEU A 823 7.52 49.67 5.68
CA LEU A 823 6.61 49.05 6.65
C LEU A 823 5.44 49.96 7.06
N SER A 824 5.60 51.29 7.00
CA SER A 824 4.50 52.23 7.31
C SER A 824 3.37 52.14 6.29
N ASP A 825 3.68 51.91 5.02
CA ASP A 825 2.69 51.76 3.97
C ASP A 825 1.81 50.52 4.24
N LEU A 826 2.42 49.39 4.62
CA LEU A 826 1.72 48.17 5.06
C LEU A 826 0.80 48.46 6.25
N CYS A 827 1.32 49.09 7.31
CA CYS A 827 0.52 49.42 8.50
C CYS A 827 -0.61 50.45 8.25
N SER A 828 -0.73 51.01 7.04
CA SER A 828 -1.69 52.07 6.67
C SER A 828 -2.85 51.61 5.77
N GLY A 829 -2.84 50.36 5.27
CA GLY A 829 -3.90 49.77 4.46
C GLY A 829 -5.26 49.72 5.18
N LYS A 830 -6.38 49.82 4.44
CA LYS A 830 -7.74 49.88 5.04
C LYS A 830 -8.14 48.61 5.82
N TRP A 831 -7.61 47.45 5.44
CA TRP A 831 -7.90 46.15 6.08
C TRP A 831 -6.97 45.86 7.28
N LEU A 832 -5.72 46.35 7.26
CA LEU A 832 -4.74 46.29 8.36
C LEU A 832 -4.98 47.31 9.51
N LYS A 833 -6.09 48.06 9.46
CA LYS A 833 -6.47 49.11 10.42
C LYS A 833 -7.48 48.69 11.49
N GLN A 834 -7.95 47.45 11.45
CA GLN A 834 -8.86 46.93 12.47
C GLN A 834 -8.11 46.74 13.80
N PRO A 835 -8.76 46.92 14.97
CA PRO A 835 -8.18 46.52 16.25
C PRO A 835 -7.84 45.02 16.22
N PRO A 836 -6.89 44.53 17.04
CA PRO A 836 -6.71 43.08 17.21
C PRO A 836 -8.07 42.47 17.55
N LEU A 837 -8.48 41.47 16.76
CA LEU A 837 -9.74 40.74 16.97
C LEU A 837 -9.67 39.94 18.28
N ASP A 838 -10.83 39.63 18.84
CA ASP A 838 -10.94 38.88 20.09
C ASP A 838 -10.26 37.51 19.93
N PRO A 839 -9.32 37.10 20.81
CA PRO A 839 -8.65 35.80 20.71
C PRO A 839 -9.58 34.59 20.78
N GLU A 840 -10.86 34.78 21.13
CA GLU A 840 -11.90 33.73 21.12
C GLU A 840 -12.71 33.67 19.82
N GLN A 841 -12.40 34.53 18.83
CA GLN A 841 -13.13 34.58 17.56
C GLN A 841 -12.49 33.64 16.53
N GLU A 842 -13.24 32.65 16.03
CA GLU A 842 -12.84 31.86 14.87
C GLU A 842 -12.66 32.77 13.65
N LEU A 843 -11.45 32.79 13.09
CA LEU A 843 -11.11 33.48 11.86
C LEU A 843 -11.06 32.46 10.73
N ASP A 844 -11.51 32.85 9.54
CA ASP A 844 -11.18 32.07 8.35
C ASP A 844 -9.67 32.20 8.01
N GLU A 845 -9.17 31.32 7.15
CA GLU A 845 -7.74 31.25 6.80
C GLU A 845 -7.20 32.57 6.22
N ASP A 846 -8.00 33.28 5.43
CA ASP A 846 -7.63 34.55 4.80
C ASP A 846 -7.54 35.68 5.84
N GLU A 847 -8.48 35.74 6.79
CA GLU A 847 -8.49 36.69 7.91
C GLU A 847 -7.34 36.43 8.89
N ALA A 848 -7.02 35.16 9.17
CA ALA A 848 -5.89 34.77 10.00
C ALA A 848 -4.54 35.15 9.34
N GLN A 849 -4.38 34.88 8.04
CA GLN A 849 -3.18 35.24 7.28
C GLN A 849 -3.00 36.77 7.19
N ALA A 850 -4.10 37.50 7.01
CA ALA A 850 -4.13 38.95 7.01
C ALA A 850 -3.68 39.56 8.35
N GLU A 851 -4.18 39.00 9.46
CA GLU A 851 -3.84 39.44 10.82
C GLU A 851 -2.39 39.11 11.18
N ALA A 852 -1.88 37.96 10.75
CA ALA A 852 -0.48 37.58 10.89
C ALA A 852 0.46 38.60 10.21
N LEU A 853 0.16 38.97 8.96
CA LEU A 853 0.91 39.99 8.23
C LEU A 853 0.86 41.36 8.94
N ARG A 854 -0.30 41.74 9.51
CA ARG A 854 -0.46 42.98 10.28
C ARG A 854 0.43 43.02 11.51
N SER A 855 0.39 41.95 12.30
CA SER A 855 1.13 41.83 13.54
C SER A 855 2.63 41.84 13.28
N HIS A 856 3.11 41.06 12.30
CA HIS A 856 4.50 41.08 11.83
C HIS A 856 4.97 42.48 11.41
N ALA A 857 4.18 43.16 10.56
CA ALA A 857 4.53 44.49 10.08
C ALA A 857 4.60 45.53 11.20
N CYS A 858 3.67 45.50 12.15
CA CYS A 858 3.65 46.41 13.30
C CYS A 858 4.88 46.21 14.19
N TYR A 859 5.25 44.96 14.49
CA TYR A 859 6.41 44.66 15.33
C TYR A 859 7.72 45.10 14.68
N LEU A 860 7.94 44.77 13.40
CA LEU A 860 9.13 45.20 12.66
C LEU A 860 9.20 46.73 12.51
N LEU A 861 8.06 47.40 12.28
CA LEU A 861 8.01 48.85 12.23
C LEU A 861 8.39 49.46 13.59
N GLY A 862 7.88 48.89 14.68
CA GLY A 862 8.22 49.29 16.04
C GLY A 862 9.70 49.09 16.36
N TYR A 863 10.29 47.96 15.95
CA TYR A 863 11.73 47.71 16.04
C TYR A 863 12.54 48.74 15.26
N ALA A 864 12.10 49.13 14.05
CA ALA A 864 12.74 50.19 13.27
C ALA A 864 12.74 51.55 14.00
N TRP A 865 11.65 51.90 14.70
CA TRP A 865 11.57 53.10 15.54
C TRP A 865 12.43 52.99 16.81
N HIS A 866 12.53 51.80 17.41
CA HIS A 866 13.44 51.52 18.52
C HIS A 866 14.90 51.76 18.13
N LEU A 867 15.34 51.25 16.98
CA LEU A 867 16.68 51.50 16.43
C LEU A 867 16.95 52.99 16.14
N ARG A 868 15.89 53.79 15.90
CA ARG A 868 15.97 55.25 15.72
C ARG A 868 15.91 56.03 17.03
N GLY A 869 15.69 55.37 18.17
CA GLY A 869 15.61 55.99 19.50
C GLY A 869 14.24 56.54 19.89
N ASP A 870 13.17 56.28 19.12
CA ASP A 870 11.80 56.71 19.46
C ASP A 870 11.07 55.60 20.22
N THR A 871 11.28 55.56 21.54
CA THR A 871 10.76 54.49 22.41
C THR A 871 9.24 54.55 22.59
N ALA A 872 8.63 55.74 22.50
CA ALA A 872 7.18 55.90 22.65
C ALA A 872 6.43 55.32 21.43
N GLN A 873 6.92 55.61 20.23
CA GLN A 873 6.35 55.06 19.00
C GLN A 873 6.60 53.54 18.90
N ALA A 874 7.79 53.08 19.29
CA ALA A 874 8.14 51.66 19.31
C ALA A 874 7.22 50.85 20.23
N GLU A 875 6.95 51.36 21.44
CA GLU A 875 6.06 50.72 22.41
C GLU A 875 4.62 50.64 21.92
N THR A 876 4.11 51.72 21.34
CA THR A 876 2.76 51.77 20.76
C THR A 876 2.58 50.71 19.67
N LEU A 877 3.59 50.56 18.80
CA LEU A 877 3.57 49.57 17.72
C LEU A 877 3.73 48.13 18.24
N ARG A 878 4.51 47.94 19.32
CA ARG A 878 4.63 46.65 20.01
C ARG A 878 3.28 46.18 20.53
N GLN A 879 2.58 47.05 21.27
CA GLN A 879 1.25 46.75 21.80
C GLN A 879 0.25 46.42 20.68
N ARG A 880 0.30 47.17 19.58
CA ARG A 880 -0.55 46.91 18.40
C ARG A 880 -0.22 45.59 17.68
N SER A 881 1.01 45.09 17.78
CA SER A 881 1.38 43.80 17.22
C SER A 881 0.83 42.61 18.00
N GLY A 882 0.44 42.79 19.27
CA GLY A 882 0.05 41.69 20.15
C GLY A 882 1.21 40.86 20.70
N LEU A 883 2.46 41.18 20.36
CA LEU A 883 3.64 40.48 20.88
C LEU A 883 4.19 41.10 22.16
N SER A 884 4.63 40.24 23.08
CA SER A 884 5.25 40.63 24.36
C SER A 884 6.79 40.72 24.32
N GLY A 885 7.43 40.16 23.28
CA GLY A 885 8.89 40.07 23.17
C GLY A 885 9.59 41.46 23.18
N PRO A 886 10.65 41.67 23.99
CA PRO A 886 11.35 42.94 24.03
C PRO A 886 12.24 43.13 22.80
N TYR A 887 12.24 44.35 22.24
CA TYR A 887 13.07 44.68 21.06
C TYR A 887 14.58 44.51 21.30
N SER A 888 15.05 44.60 22.55
CA SER A 888 16.46 44.48 22.89
C SER A 888 17.06 43.11 22.62
N SER A 889 16.23 42.06 22.59
CA SER A 889 16.66 40.68 22.30
C SER A 889 16.20 40.19 20.92
N PHE A 890 15.52 41.04 20.14
CA PHE A 890 15.04 40.67 18.82
C PHE A 890 16.17 40.70 17.79
N ASP A 891 16.36 39.58 17.07
CA ASP A 891 17.28 39.46 15.94
C ASP A 891 16.50 39.31 14.63
N PRO A 892 16.52 40.30 13.71
CA PRO A 892 15.82 40.20 12.44
C PRO A 892 16.36 39.08 11.52
N ARG A 893 17.55 38.53 11.81
CA ARG A 893 18.17 37.42 11.07
C ARG A 893 17.66 36.04 11.50
N GLN A 894 16.82 35.96 12.54
CA GLN A 894 16.32 34.69 13.08
C GLN A 894 15.74 33.79 11.97
N GLY A 895 16.16 32.51 11.93
CA GLY A 895 15.71 31.54 10.93
C GLY A 895 16.32 31.71 9.52
N GLN A 896 17.26 32.63 9.30
CA GLN A 896 17.97 32.75 8.00
C GLN A 896 19.22 31.89 7.97
N ALA A 897 19.42 31.12 6.90
CA ALA A 897 20.58 30.24 6.73
C ALA A 897 21.91 31.01 6.90
N GLN A 898 22.85 30.42 7.64
CA GLN A 898 24.21 30.95 7.86
C GLN A 898 25.30 30.15 7.16
N GLY A 899 24.95 28.99 6.60
CA GLY A 899 25.86 28.08 5.93
C GLY A 899 25.10 26.99 5.17
N ASP A 900 25.86 26.06 4.60
CA ASP A 900 25.32 24.85 3.99
C ASP A 900 24.76 23.91 5.06
N PHE A 901 23.57 23.38 4.84
CA PHE A 901 22.89 22.45 5.73
C PHE A 901 22.44 21.24 4.93
N ASP A 902 22.97 20.06 5.25
CA ASP A 902 22.55 18.81 4.62
C ASP A 902 21.24 18.31 5.23
N LYS A 903 20.14 18.86 4.71
CA LYS A 903 18.79 18.49 5.14
C LYS A 903 18.50 17.00 4.91
N ARG A 904 19.03 16.38 3.85
CA ARG A 904 18.78 14.95 3.57
C ARG A 904 19.46 14.06 4.61
N ALA A 905 20.69 14.37 5.01
CA ALA A 905 21.34 13.66 6.09
C ALA A 905 20.62 13.87 7.43
N PHE A 906 20.15 15.09 7.69
CA PHE A 906 19.36 15.38 8.89
C PHE A 906 18.06 14.56 8.92
N ASP A 907 17.28 14.59 7.84
CA ASP A 907 16.00 13.86 7.74
C ASP A 907 16.21 12.34 7.88
N ARG A 908 17.29 11.78 7.33
CA ARG A 908 17.67 10.37 7.55
C ARG A 908 17.94 10.07 9.03
N CYS A 909 18.66 10.94 9.74
CA CYS A 909 18.92 10.74 11.16
C CYS A 909 17.64 10.82 11.99
N MET A 910 16.70 11.72 11.62
CA MET A 910 15.41 11.83 12.29
C MET A 910 14.54 10.59 12.05
N HIS A 911 14.47 10.11 10.80
CA HIS A 911 13.75 8.89 10.47
C HIS A 911 14.34 7.64 11.14
N GLU A 912 15.67 7.53 11.20
CA GLU A 912 16.36 6.47 11.93
C GLU A 912 16.06 6.55 13.44
N TYR A 913 15.99 7.75 14.02
CA TYR A 913 15.58 7.93 15.41
C TYR A 913 14.15 7.43 15.65
N ASP A 914 13.17 7.85 14.83
CA ASP A 914 11.77 7.50 15.02
C ASP A 914 11.57 5.97 15.00
N GLN A 915 12.25 5.26 14.08
CA GLN A 915 12.22 3.79 14.01
C GLN A 915 12.86 3.10 15.23
N LEU A 916 13.97 3.63 15.74
CA LEU A 916 14.72 3.01 16.84
C LEU A 916 14.12 3.31 18.22
N ALA A 917 13.37 4.41 18.36
CA ALA A 917 12.84 4.89 19.63
C ALA A 917 11.66 4.02 20.15
N GLU A 918 10.89 3.40 19.25
CA GLU A 918 9.73 2.56 19.58
C GLU A 918 10.11 1.28 20.35
N HIS A 919 11.30 0.74 20.09
CA HIS A 919 11.76 -0.50 20.69
C HIS A 919 12.71 -0.23 21.86
N GLU A 920 12.30 -0.60 23.08
CA GLU A 920 13.10 -0.42 24.32
C GLU A 920 14.54 -0.89 24.16
N SER A 921 14.70 -2.03 23.49
CA SER A 921 15.97 -2.70 23.25
C SER A 921 16.91 -1.95 22.29
N GLN A 922 16.41 -0.94 21.57
CA GLN A 922 17.12 -0.15 20.56
C GLN A 922 17.30 1.33 20.94
N ARG A 923 16.76 1.77 22.09
CA ARG A 923 16.87 3.15 22.60
C ARG A 923 18.31 3.72 22.67
N PRO A 924 19.35 2.95 23.04
CA PRO A 924 20.74 3.46 22.98
C PRO A 924 21.20 3.82 21.56
N LEU A 925 20.57 3.23 20.53
CA LEU A 925 20.84 3.48 19.13
C LEU A 925 20.13 4.74 18.65
N ALA A 926 18.87 4.93 19.06
CA ALA A 926 18.13 6.16 18.86
C ALA A 926 18.89 7.37 19.43
N TRP A 927 19.50 7.25 20.62
CA TRP A 927 20.36 8.30 21.19
C TRP A 927 21.54 8.69 20.27
N GLN A 928 22.16 7.72 19.60
CA GLN A 928 23.25 8.01 18.67
C GLN A 928 22.77 8.70 17.39
N ALA A 929 21.62 8.28 16.85
CA ALA A 929 21.02 8.91 15.66
C ALA A 929 20.70 10.39 15.93
N ILE A 930 20.09 10.70 17.08
CA ILE A 930 19.75 12.09 17.42
C ILE A 930 21.00 12.96 17.71
N LEU A 931 22.07 12.37 18.25
CA LEU A 931 23.38 13.05 18.38
C LEU A 931 24.03 13.37 17.02
N GLN A 932 23.75 12.57 15.99
CA GLN A 932 24.21 12.85 14.63
C GLN A 932 23.39 13.98 14.00
N ALA A 933 22.07 13.97 14.16
CA ALA A 933 21.20 15.08 13.73
C ALA A 933 21.62 16.40 14.38
N ARG A 934 21.93 16.38 15.68
CA ARG A 934 22.47 17.54 16.42
C ARG A 934 23.77 18.05 15.83
N ARG A 935 24.73 17.15 15.57
CA ARG A 935 26.03 17.53 14.96
C ARG A 935 25.86 18.24 13.62
N LEU A 936 24.92 17.79 12.79
CA LEU A 936 24.62 18.47 11.51
C LEU A 936 24.12 19.90 11.71
N LEU A 937 23.29 20.16 12.73
CA LEU A 937 22.85 21.52 13.07
C LEU A 937 24.01 22.39 13.61
N GLU A 938 24.89 21.82 14.44
CA GLU A 938 26.03 22.52 15.02
C GLU A 938 27.09 22.88 13.97
N GLU A 939 27.46 21.91 13.11
CA GLU A 939 28.48 22.08 12.07
C GLU A 939 28.05 23.07 10.98
N SER A 940 26.76 23.09 10.65
CA SER A 940 26.19 24.07 9.70
C SER A 940 25.92 25.45 10.31
N GLY A 941 25.97 25.56 11.66
CA GLY A 941 25.55 26.77 12.37
C GLY A 941 24.08 27.13 12.10
N ASN A 942 23.22 26.12 11.88
CA ASN A 942 21.84 26.33 11.47
C ASN A 942 21.05 27.08 12.56
N PRO A 943 20.47 28.26 12.28
CA PRO A 943 19.76 29.05 13.28
C PRO A 943 18.25 28.79 13.32
N ASN A 944 17.75 27.76 12.62
CA ASN A 944 16.32 27.43 12.59
C ASN A 944 15.86 26.87 13.96
N PRO A 945 15.05 27.62 14.72
CA PRO A 945 14.68 27.21 16.07
C PRO A 945 13.74 26.00 16.09
N THR A 946 12.99 25.74 15.01
CA THR A 946 12.09 24.58 14.89
C THR A 946 12.88 23.28 14.78
N LEU A 947 13.96 23.24 13.97
CA LEU A 947 14.83 22.07 13.89
C LEU A 947 15.55 21.79 15.21
N TRP A 948 15.98 22.85 15.91
CA TRP A 948 16.55 22.72 17.25
C TRP A 948 15.51 22.22 18.27
N ALA A 949 14.26 22.67 18.19
CA ALA A 949 13.19 22.19 19.04
C ALA A 949 12.95 20.67 18.85
N TYR A 950 12.89 20.19 17.61
CA TYR A 950 12.78 18.77 17.30
C TYR A 950 13.91 17.95 17.93
N VAL A 951 15.17 18.34 17.68
CA VAL A 951 16.34 17.61 18.20
C VAL A 951 16.37 17.60 19.73
N LEU A 952 16.19 18.75 20.36
CA LEU A 952 16.30 18.88 21.82
C LEU A 952 15.16 18.16 22.55
N ASP A 953 13.94 18.18 22.01
CA ASP A 953 12.82 17.45 22.61
C ASP A 953 13.01 15.93 22.52
N ARG A 954 13.52 15.42 21.39
CA ARG A 954 13.84 14.00 21.21
C ARG A 954 15.01 13.54 22.06
N GLN A 955 16.03 14.41 22.22
CA GLN A 955 17.12 14.19 23.18
C GLN A 955 16.60 14.14 24.61
N ARG A 956 15.67 15.03 24.99
CA ARG A 956 15.01 15.01 26.30
C ARG A 956 14.27 13.70 26.49
N TRP A 957 13.38 13.33 25.57
CA TRP A 957 12.57 12.11 25.71
C TRP A 957 13.44 10.85 25.84
N ILE A 958 14.40 10.65 24.93
CA ILE A 958 15.20 9.42 24.95
C ILE A 958 16.16 9.35 26.15
N SER A 959 16.70 10.49 26.62
CA SER A 959 17.53 10.49 27.83
C SER A 959 16.72 10.22 29.10
N TYR A 960 15.44 10.59 29.12
CA TYR A 960 14.50 10.21 30.18
C TYR A 960 14.26 8.69 30.16
N GLU A 961 13.94 8.12 29.00
CA GLU A 961 13.71 6.68 28.82
C GLU A 961 14.94 5.79 29.08
N LEU A 962 16.14 6.38 29.03
CA LEU A 962 17.42 5.71 29.36
C LEU A 962 17.82 5.92 30.82
N GLU A 963 17.03 6.65 31.62
CA GLU A 963 17.31 7.04 33.00
C GLU A 963 18.65 7.81 33.15
N ASP A 964 19.09 8.51 32.11
CA ASP A 964 20.29 9.36 32.13
C ASP A 964 19.93 10.78 32.57
N TRP A 965 19.70 10.93 33.88
CA TRP A 965 19.17 12.16 34.49
C TRP A 965 20.09 13.38 34.35
N GLU A 966 21.42 13.18 34.38
CA GLU A 966 22.39 14.26 34.21
C GLU A 966 22.30 14.86 32.79
N THR A 967 22.32 13.98 31.78
CA THR A 967 22.18 14.39 30.38
C THR A 967 20.79 14.99 30.11
N ASN A 968 19.73 14.40 30.64
CA ASN A 968 18.37 14.89 30.48
C ASN A 968 18.20 16.32 31.01
N THR A 969 18.74 16.59 32.20
CA THR A 969 18.73 17.92 32.82
C THR A 969 19.50 18.92 31.95
N ALA A 970 20.70 18.57 31.50
CA ALA A 970 21.52 19.43 30.66
C ALA A 970 20.84 19.78 29.32
N VAL A 971 20.17 18.81 28.68
CA VAL A 971 19.40 19.03 27.44
C VAL A 971 18.21 19.96 27.70
N CYS A 972 17.50 19.80 28.82
CA CYS A 972 16.38 20.68 29.15
C CYS A 972 16.85 22.12 29.44
N GLU A 973 17.95 22.29 30.17
CA GLU A 973 18.53 23.63 30.41
C GLU A 973 18.96 24.30 29.10
N GLU A 974 19.55 23.54 28.18
CA GLU A 974 19.88 24.03 26.84
C GLU A 974 18.63 24.41 26.06
N ALA A 975 17.58 23.58 26.08
CA ALA A 975 16.31 23.87 25.42
C ALA A 975 15.70 25.17 25.94
N VAL A 976 15.68 25.39 27.26
CA VAL A 976 15.21 26.64 27.85
C VAL A 976 16.06 27.83 27.42
N ALA A 977 17.39 27.71 27.48
CA ALA A 977 18.30 28.79 27.11
C ALA A 977 18.22 29.17 25.62
N ARG A 978 18.14 28.16 24.74
CA ARG A 978 18.15 28.34 23.28
C ARG A 978 16.77 28.72 22.75
N LEU A 979 15.74 27.95 23.09
CA LEU A 979 14.38 28.15 22.58
C LEU A 979 13.68 29.32 23.30
N GLY A 980 14.00 29.57 24.58
CA GLY A 980 13.47 30.74 25.30
C GLY A 980 13.99 32.09 24.79
N ALA A 981 15.09 32.11 24.02
CA ALA A 981 15.58 33.32 23.36
C ALA A 981 14.83 33.64 22.05
N VAL A 982 13.99 32.71 21.57
CA VAL A 982 13.22 32.86 20.33
C VAL A 982 12.04 33.80 20.56
N SER A 983 11.85 34.78 19.68
CA SER A 983 10.63 35.58 19.67
C SER A 983 9.48 34.74 19.10
N LEU A 984 8.56 34.29 19.96
CA LEU A 984 7.44 33.43 19.57
C LEU A 984 6.25 34.25 19.05
N TRP A 985 5.78 33.92 17.84
CA TRP A 985 4.61 34.56 17.22
C TRP A 985 3.36 33.74 17.49
N ALA A 986 2.39 34.30 18.22
CA ALA A 986 1.23 33.59 18.74
C ALA A 986 0.47 32.75 17.68
N TYR A 987 0.30 33.29 16.47
CA TYR A 987 -0.53 32.72 15.40
C TYR A 987 0.21 31.89 14.36
N LEU A 988 1.53 31.67 14.51
CA LEU A 988 2.28 30.80 13.60
C LEU A 988 2.22 29.35 14.10
N PRO A 989 1.57 28.41 13.39
CA PRO A 989 1.55 26.99 13.77
C PRO A 989 2.95 26.39 13.85
N GLU A 990 3.90 26.88 13.04
CA GLU A 990 5.30 26.40 13.01
C GLU A 990 6.04 26.72 14.32
N HIS A 991 5.49 27.62 15.15
CA HIS A 991 6.02 27.94 16.48
C HIS A 991 5.43 27.03 17.58
N ASN A 992 4.39 26.25 17.29
CA ASN A 992 3.78 25.32 18.25
C ASN A 992 4.79 24.26 18.69
N VAL A 993 5.59 23.72 17.76
CA VAL A 993 6.67 22.77 18.10
C VAL A 993 7.75 23.38 19.01
N ILE A 994 8.06 24.67 18.85
CA ILE A 994 9.01 25.37 19.72
C ILE A 994 8.42 25.54 21.12
N ARG A 995 7.12 25.90 21.21
CA ARG A 995 6.41 25.98 22.49
C ARG A 995 6.31 24.63 23.16
N ALA A 996 5.96 23.57 22.43
CA ALA A 996 5.86 22.21 22.95
C ALA A 996 7.19 21.74 23.54
N ALA A 997 8.30 21.86 22.78
CA ALA A 997 9.63 21.49 23.26
C ALA A 997 10.07 22.32 24.49
N LEU A 998 9.85 23.64 24.47
CA LEU A 998 10.18 24.53 25.59
C LEU A 998 9.33 24.23 26.83
N ARG A 999 8.04 23.95 26.63
CA ARG A 999 7.07 23.60 27.68
C ARG A 999 7.39 22.26 28.31
N ALA A 1000 7.72 21.24 27.52
CA ALA A 1000 8.17 19.94 28.00
C ALA A 1000 9.49 20.03 28.78
N ALA A 1001 10.46 20.83 28.30
CA ALA A 1001 11.73 21.05 29.00
C ALA A 1001 11.54 21.80 30.34
N LEU A 1002 10.74 22.86 30.36
CA LEU A 1002 10.41 23.60 31.59
C LEU A 1002 9.66 22.73 32.60
N HIS A 1003 8.72 21.91 32.12
CA HIS A 1003 7.99 20.97 32.95
C HIS A 1003 8.92 19.95 33.61
N ARG A 1004 9.75 19.27 32.80
CA ARG A 1004 10.71 18.28 33.31
C ARG A 1004 11.66 18.89 34.34
N LEU A 1005 12.18 20.09 34.09
CA LEU A 1005 13.03 20.80 35.05
C LEU A 1005 12.29 21.20 36.34
N GLY A 1006 10.97 21.37 36.28
CA GLY A 1006 10.12 21.58 37.44
C GLY A 1006 9.84 20.30 38.22
N SER A 1007 9.50 19.20 37.52
CA SER A 1007 9.19 17.91 38.14
C SER A 1007 10.43 17.27 38.80
N ALA A 1008 11.60 17.37 38.16
CA ALA A 1008 12.88 16.84 38.63
C ALA A 1008 13.23 17.20 40.08
N THR A 1009 12.77 18.37 40.55
CA THR A 1009 13.16 18.88 41.88
C THR A 1009 12.61 18.02 43.01
N LEU A 1010 11.44 17.40 42.86
CA LEU A 1010 10.87 16.49 43.86
C LEU A 1010 11.06 15.01 43.48
N GLU A 1011 11.22 14.71 42.19
CA GLU A 1011 11.44 13.34 41.68
C GLU A 1011 12.88 12.85 41.92
N ASP A 1012 13.87 13.70 41.63
CA ASP A 1012 15.28 13.28 41.51
C ASP A 1012 16.15 13.74 42.70
N VAL A 1013 15.65 14.66 43.53
CA VAL A 1013 16.40 15.25 44.66
C VAL A 1013 15.83 14.77 45.98
N GLU A 1014 16.66 14.06 46.77
CA GLU A 1014 16.23 13.44 48.04
C GLU A 1014 15.83 14.47 49.13
N ASP A 1015 16.42 15.66 49.14
CA ASP A 1015 16.09 16.74 50.11
C ASP A 1015 16.23 18.14 49.47
N PRO A 1016 15.23 18.59 48.68
CA PRO A 1016 15.28 19.87 47.99
C PRO A 1016 15.01 21.04 48.96
N THR A 1017 15.72 22.14 48.74
CA THR A 1017 15.52 23.38 49.52
C THR A 1017 14.25 24.11 49.08
N GLU A 1018 13.63 24.91 49.96
CA GLU A 1018 12.46 25.74 49.62
C GLU A 1018 12.74 26.63 48.39
N ALA A 1019 13.96 27.14 48.24
CA ALA A 1019 14.35 27.95 47.08
C ALA A 1019 14.31 27.16 45.76
N GLN A 1020 14.74 25.89 45.77
CA GLN A 1020 14.71 25.03 44.58
C GLN A 1020 13.27 24.69 44.17
N VAL A 1021 12.40 24.39 45.14
CA VAL A 1021 10.98 24.10 44.86
C VAL A 1021 10.24 25.35 44.39
N ILE A 1022 10.59 26.54 44.89
CA ILE A 1022 10.06 27.81 44.36
C ILE A 1022 10.48 28.00 42.89
N GLU A 1023 11.74 27.77 42.57
CA GLU A 1023 12.23 27.86 41.19
C GLU A 1023 11.53 26.83 40.28
N ALA A 1024 11.28 25.62 40.77
CA ALA A 1024 10.52 24.59 40.06
C ALA A 1024 9.09 25.03 39.73
N VAL A 1025 8.37 25.62 40.71
CA VAL A 1025 7.04 26.19 40.49
C VAL A 1025 7.07 27.33 39.46
N GLU A 1026 8.09 28.20 39.50
CA GLU A 1026 8.25 29.27 38.52
C GLU A 1026 8.47 28.73 37.10
N ARG A 1027 9.21 27.63 36.94
CA ARG A 1027 9.41 26.94 35.65
C ARG A 1027 8.10 26.32 35.14
N ILE A 1028 7.34 25.65 36.02
CA ILE A 1028 6.03 25.07 35.65
C ILE A 1028 5.03 26.17 35.26
N TRP A 1029 5.03 27.32 35.94
CA TRP A 1029 4.23 28.47 35.54
C TRP A 1029 4.63 29.06 34.19
N GLN A 1030 5.91 28.99 33.83
CA GLN A 1030 6.34 29.36 32.49
C GLN A 1030 5.83 28.35 31.45
N ALA A 1031 5.91 27.04 31.74
CA ALA A 1031 5.38 25.98 30.90
C ALA A 1031 3.88 26.16 30.62
N LEU A 1032 3.06 26.34 31.65
CA LEU A 1032 1.60 26.51 31.54
C LEU A 1032 1.19 27.79 30.77
N LYS A 1033 2.08 28.78 30.63
CA LYS A 1033 1.83 30.01 29.86
C LYS A 1033 2.21 29.89 28.39
N LEU A 1034 2.92 28.84 27.99
CA LEU A 1034 3.41 28.63 26.62
C LEU A 1034 2.38 27.89 25.76
N VAL A 1035 1.22 28.52 25.56
CA VAL A 1035 0.14 28.03 24.68
C VAL A 1035 -0.22 29.12 23.68
N GLY A 1036 -0.15 28.81 22.40
CA GLY A 1036 -0.62 29.67 21.33
C GLY A 1036 -2.15 29.65 21.20
N PRO A 1037 -2.76 30.69 20.61
CA PRO A 1037 -4.20 30.72 20.26
C PRO A 1037 -4.63 29.61 19.29
N THR A 1038 -3.69 28.98 18.57
CA THR A 1038 -3.94 27.90 17.62
C THR A 1038 -3.60 26.51 18.19
N GLU A 1039 -3.20 26.42 19.46
CA GLU A 1039 -2.93 25.16 20.15
C GLU A 1039 -4.12 24.78 21.05
N ASP A 1040 -4.37 23.47 21.17
CA ASP A 1040 -5.34 23.00 22.14
C ASP A 1040 -4.85 23.32 23.56
N LYS A 1041 -5.74 23.90 24.37
CA LYS A 1041 -5.45 24.18 25.77
C LYS A 1041 -5.25 22.88 26.55
N ALA A 1042 -5.87 21.78 26.12
CA ALA A 1042 -5.73 20.46 26.74
C ALA A 1042 -4.27 19.97 26.79
N ASP A 1043 -3.43 20.38 25.83
CA ASP A 1043 -1.99 20.04 25.80
C ASP A 1043 -1.23 20.56 27.04
N THR A 1044 -1.84 21.41 27.87
CA THR A 1044 -1.23 21.88 29.13
C THR A 1044 -1.68 21.15 30.38
N TYR A 1045 -2.75 20.38 30.29
CA TYR A 1045 -3.44 19.85 31.47
C TYR A 1045 -2.56 18.88 32.26
N HIS A 1046 -1.77 18.05 31.57
CA HIS A 1046 -0.81 17.13 32.21
C HIS A 1046 0.25 17.84 33.06
N PHE A 1047 0.59 19.10 32.78
CA PHE A 1047 1.60 19.84 33.55
C PHE A 1047 1.09 20.35 34.90
N TYR A 1048 -0.23 20.27 35.16
CA TYR A 1048 -0.78 20.60 36.46
C TYR A 1048 -0.43 19.56 37.53
N ASP A 1049 -0.09 18.33 37.15
CA ASP A 1049 0.33 17.28 38.08
C ASP A 1049 1.56 17.72 38.90
N ALA A 1050 2.66 18.04 38.22
CA ALA A 1050 3.86 18.58 38.86
C ALA A 1050 3.60 19.91 39.59
N GLN A 1051 2.67 20.75 39.11
CA GLN A 1051 2.32 22.00 39.80
C GLN A 1051 1.69 21.72 41.17
N LEU A 1052 0.69 20.83 41.23
CA LEU A 1052 -0.02 20.50 42.45
C LEU A 1052 0.94 19.90 43.48
N TRP A 1053 1.80 18.97 43.04
CA TRP A 1053 2.75 18.32 43.93
C TRP A 1053 3.78 19.30 44.54
N ASN A 1054 4.36 20.17 43.72
CA ASN A 1054 5.31 21.19 44.21
C ASN A 1054 4.65 22.22 45.13
N LEU A 1055 3.40 22.64 44.83
CA LEU A 1055 2.67 23.60 45.66
C LEU A 1055 2.22 22.99 46.99
N ASP A 1056 1.84 21.72 47.02
CA ASP A 1056 1.49 21.00 48.24
C ASP A 1056 2.70 20.89 49.17
N TRP A 1057 3.85 20.44 48.64
CA TRP A 1057 5.11 20.38 49.38
C TRP A 1057 5.48 21.72 50.04
N LEU A 1058 5.28 22.83 49.31
CA LEU A 1058 5.50 24.19 49.82
C LEU A 1058 4.45 24.59 50.86
N ALA A 1059 3.19 24.25 50.65
CA ALA A 1059 2.07 24.62 51.50
C ALA A 1059 2.06 23.87 52.85
N GLU A 1060 2.67 22.69 52.93
CA GLU A 1060 2.96 21.99 54.18
C GLU A 1060 3.98 22.73 55.06
N ARG A 1061 4.92 23.44 54.44
CA ARG A 1061 6.08 24.07 55.10
C ARG A 1061 5.88 25.55 55.38
N ASP A 1062 5.23 26.27 54.46
CA ASP A 1062 4.88 27.68 54.60
C ASP A 1062 3.41 27.92 54.21
N PRO A 1063 2.53 28.24 55.18
CA PRO A 1063 1.11 28.50 54.95
C PRO A 1063 0.81 29.59 53.92
N LYS A 1064 1.77 30.46 53.55
CA LYS A 1064 1.57 31.48 52.51
C LYS A 1064 1.18 30.87 51.15
N TRP A 1065 1.59 29.64 50.88
CA TRP A 1065 1.34 28.94 49.61
C TRP A 1065 -0.04 28.26 49.52
N GLN A 1066 -0.74 28.09 50.64
CA GLN A 1066 -2.07 27.45 50.69
C GLN A 1066 -3.10 28.15 49.78
N ALA A 1067 -3.04 29.48 49.66
CA ALA A 1067 -3.93 30.21 48.76
C ALA A 1067 -3.62 29.94 47.29
N THR A 1068 -2.33 29.82 46.96
CA THR A 1068 -1.85 29.53 45.59
C THR A 1068 -2.19 28.10 45.19
N LEU A 1069 -2.01 27.12 46.10
CA LEU A 1069 -2.40 25.73 45.89
C LEU A 1069 -3.90 25.61 45.60
N ARG A 1070 -4.75 26.22 46.42
CA ARG A 1070 -6.21 26.22 46.17
C ARG A 1070 -6.58 26.84 44.82
N GLN A 1071 -5.88 27.88 44.38
CA GLN A 1071 -6.12 28.49 43.08
C GLN A 1071 -5.74 27.55 41.92
N ALA A 1072 -4.64 26.80 42.06
CA ALA A 1072 -4.26 25.78 41.10
C ALA A 1072 -5.31 24.65 41.03
N MET A 1073 -5.73 24.12 42.18
CA MET A 1073 -6.77 23.08 42.25
C MET A 1073 -8.10 23.51 41.63
N LYS A 1074 -8.51 24.76 41.90
CA LYS A 1074 -9.71 25.33 41.27
C LYS A 1074 -9.59 25.33 39.74
N ARG A 1075 -8.42 25.66 39.21
CA ARG A 1075 -8.18 25.68 37.77
C ARG A 1075 -8.17 24.28 37.16
N VAL A 1076 -7.67 23.28 37.90
CA VAL A 1076 -7.70 21.87 37.49
C VAL A 1076 -9.12 21.32 37.48
N ALA A 1077 -9.99 21.75 38.39
CA ALA A 1077 -11.40 21.38 38.41
C ALA A 1077 -12.25 21.96 37.26
N GLU A 1078 -11.67 22.79 36.37
CA GLU A 1078 -12.36 23.36 35.21
C GLU A 1078 -12.31 22.45 33.97
N PHE A 1079 -11.61 21.31 34.02
CA PHE A 1079 -11.49 20.31 32.95
C PHE A 1079 -11.54 18.88 33.51
N ASP A 1080 -11.61 17.86 32.64
CA ASP A 1080 -11.71 16.44 32.99
C ASP A 1080 -10.37 15.87 33.51
N TRP A 1081 -9.92 16.38 34.66
CA TRP A 1081 -8.58 16.18 35.21
C TRP A 1081 -8.19 14.73 35.51
N GLU A 1082 -9.14 13.81 35.62
CA GLU A 1082 -8.85 12.38 35.84
C GLU A 1082 -8.09 11.74 34.66
N ASP A 1083 -8.25 12.28 33.44
CA ASP A 1083 -7.58 11.80 32.24
C ASP A 1083 -6.17 12.42 32.06
N TYR A 1084 -5.84 13.46 32.83
CA TYR A 1084 -4.63 14.26 32.63
C TYR A 1084 -3.61 14.19 33.79
N LEU A 1085 -4.06 13.92 35.02
CA LEU A 1085 -3.18 13.74 36.17
C LEU A 1085 -2.74 12.27 36.30
N TYR A 1086 -1.47 12.05 36.67
CA TYR A 1086 -0.86 10.72 36.64
C TYR A 1086 -0.24 10.28 37.97
N THR A 1087 -0.06 11.20 38.93
CA THR A 1087 0.37 10.83 40.29
C THR A 1087 -0.83 10.56 41.20
N ASP A 1088 -0.76 9.47 41.97
CA ASP A 1088 -1.78 9.10 42.95
C ASP A 1088 -2.02 10.24 43.96
N GLU A 1089 -0.94 10.96 44.33
CA GLU A 1089 -0.99 12.11 45.23
C GLU A 1089 -1.80 13.28 44.65
N ALA A 1090 -1.61 13.64 43.38
CA ALA A 1090 -2.37 14.72 42.74
C ALA A 1090 -3.84 14.34 42.54
N LEU A 1091 -4.11 13.10 42.14
CA LEU A 1091 -5.45 12.55 41.99
C LEU A 1091 -6.21 12.56 43.32
N ASP A 1092 -5.61 12.05 44.39
CA ASP A 1092 -6.23 12.01 45.71
C ASP A 1092 -6.48 13.43 46.27
N MET A 1093 -5.55 14.35 46.02
CA MET A 1093 -5.69 15.76 46.39
C MET A 1093 -6.89 16.41 45.67
N MET A 1094 -7.04 16.16 44.36
CA MET A 1094 -8.15 16.67 43.56
C MET A 1094 -9.49 16.01 43.91
N ARG A 1095 -9.52 14.70 44.18
CA ARG A 1095 -10.72 14.01 44.70
C ARG A 1095 -11.17 14.60 46.04
N ALA A 1096 -10.23 14.88 46.95
CA ALA A 1096 -10.54 15.46 48.24
C ALA A 1096 -11.08 16.90 48.12
N TYR A 1097 -10.55 17.69 47.18
CA TYR A 1097 -11.02 19.06 46.92
C TYR A 1097 -12.38 19.11 46.25
N THR A 1098 -12.59 18.32 45.19
CA THR A 1098 -13.88 18.24 44.47
C THR A 1098 -15.00 17.66 45.34
N ALA A 1099 -14.69 16.75 46.26
CA ALA A 1099 -15.66 16.26 47.25
C ALA A 1099 -16.01 17.28 48.35
N ALA A 1100 -15.20 18.33 48.53
CA ALA A 1100 -15.36 19.35 49.56
C ALA A 1100 -16.01 20.65 49.06
N GLU A 1101 -15.93 20.94 47.76
CA GLU A 1101 -16.72 21.97 47.07
C GLU A 1101 -18.15 21.48 46.78
#